data_AF-A0A1M6DV56-F1
#
_entry.id   AF-A0A1M6DV56-F1
#
_cell.length_a   1.000
_cell.length_b   1.000
_cell.length_c   1.000
_cell.angle_alpha   90.00
_cell.angle_beta   90.00
_cell.angle_gamma   90.00
#
_symmetry.space_group_name_H-M   'P 1'
#
loop_
_entity.id
_entity.type
_entity.pdbx_description
1 polymer ?
#
loop_
_entity_poly.entity_id
_entity_poly.type
_entity_poly.pdbx_seq_one_letter_code
_entity_poly.pdbx_strand_id
1 'polypeptide(L)'
;MNKKLLLSLFVLFGASACLSAADEARLLRFPATNGSEIVFSYAGDLYKVPVTGGEAQRLTSHVGYEMFPRFSPDGKTIAFTGQYDGNTEVYAIPSTGGEPQRLTYTATNARDDLGDRMGPNNIVMAWSPDGKQIVYRNRISSGFSGKLYTVDREGGLPEAIPLPEGGFCSYSPDGKQLAYNRTMREFRTWKYYKGGMADDIWIYNPAAKSVENVTNNVAQDIFPMWIGDDIFFLSDRDRTMNIFVYNTKTRQTAKVTDFTEYDVKFPSASGNTIVFENGGYIYKMDASTRQPQKVSISLASDNIYARDDIKKGAKYITSVSTSPDGERVAITARGEVFNLPATKGVTKNITRTPGAHERSAQWSPDGKSIAYISDATGETELYLQDAVEGNPVQLTKNNDTYIRTFEWSPDSKTIVYTDRKNRINLLDVASRRVTMLLQDPVSEPEDVTFSPDSKWLTYTRDVDNEITIVYVYNIADKKEYPVTDKWYNSSSPVFSTDGKYLIFSSARDFNPTYGWLEWNHVYNNMYGVYIALLAKDTPSPFLQKDAGVNNSTESETPKAAADKNSGKKDAKAEANPVSLVKFTPEGITERIIKLPVAASYYGSFYSDGKKVYYWGRGGTKVFDLGEQKEETVADGAMMFVTPGSKKATFYKDEQVYVTDIPTGQANLSTSVNLDNMSIPVDYPKEWAQIFDEAWRAYRDGFYLENMHGVDWKAIKQKYAVLLPYAKTRLDLNYIIGEMIGELNCGHAYVNPGETEKPKRIKTGLLGAEISADKSGFFRLEKILTGASWSKELRSPLTEPGIEAKAGDYIVAIDGVSTNSVKNLYALLVGKAGVPTEISLNTKPQLAGARKIVISPIEDEYPLYHYNWVQNNLKKVDEASKGRIGYIYIPDMGPEGLNEFARYFYPQLDKEGLIIDDRANGGGNVSPMILERLSREPYRVTMRRGSTKTGTVPDAVQVGPKVCLINKYSASDGDLFPWGFRALGLGKLIGTRTWGGIVGISGPLPYMDGTDIRVPFFTSYDPKTGQWIIENHGVDPDILIDNDPVKEWNGEDEQLNKAIEEVMKELQNRKPLPPVPAPRDFSK
;
A
#
# COMPACT_ATOMS: atom_id res chain seq x y z
N MET A 1 -47.54 70.27 21.66
CA MET A 1 -48.49 69.13 21.54
C MET A 1 -48.10 68.33 20.29
N ASN A 2 -47.89 67.01 20.26
CA ASN A 2 -47.88 65.98 21.28
C ASN A 2 -46.96 64.84 20.81
N LYS A 3 -46.09 64.39 21.73
CA LYS A 3 -45.09 63.30 21.61
C LYS A 3 -45.71 61.88 21.54
N LYS A 4 -46.76 61.65 20.74
CA LYS A 4 -47.43 60.33 20.68
C LYS A 4 -47.67 59.72 19.30
N LEU A 5 -47.18 60.32 18.20
CA LEU A 5 -47.34 59.73 16.85
C LEU A 5 -46.03 59.31 16.15
N LEU A 6 -44.86 59.62 16.71
CA LEU A 6 -43.56 59.31 16.10
C LEU A 6 -42.90 58.02 16.63
N LEU A 7 -43.48 57.39 17.66
CA LEU A 7 -42.94 56.13 18.21
C LEU A 7 -43.50 54.86 17.53
N SER A 8 -44.50 55.00 16.65
CA SER A 8 -45.16 53.88 15.98
C SER A 8 -44.61 53.59 14.58
N LEU A 9 -43.82 54.50 13.99
CA LEU A 9 -43.19 54.29 12.68
C LEU A 9 -41.73 53.82 12.74
N PHE A 10 -41.11 53.79 13.93
CA PHE A 10 -39.73 53.31 14.10
C PHE A 10 -39.62 51.86 14.58
N VAL A 11 -40.74 51.17 14.82
CA VAL A 11 -40.77 49.75 15.22
C VAL A 11 -41.05 48.81 14.03
N LEU A 12 -41.38 49.34 12.84
CA LEU A 12 -41.71 48.53 11.66
C LEU A 12 -40.56 48.39 10.63
N PHE A 13 -39.36 48.89 10.92
CA PHE A 13 -38.16 48.71 10.07
C PHE A 13 -36.96 48.10 10.82
N GLY A 14 -37.19 47.54 12.02
CA GLY A 14 -36.15 47.02 12.91
C GLY A 14 -36.16 45.51 13.12
N ALA A 15 -36.74 44.74 12.20
CA ALA A 15 -36.68 43.27 12.20
C ALA A 15 -36.38 42.75 10.79
N SER A 16 -35.29 43.24 10.19
CA SER A 16 -34.54 42.38 9.28
C SER A 16 -33.97 41.27 10.16
N ALA A 17 -34.72 40.19 10.30
CA ALA A 17 -34.16 38.92 10.70
C ALA A 17 -32.99 38.67 9.75
N CYS A 18 -31.76 38.82 10.24
CA CYS A 18 -30.62 38.11 9.69
C CYS A 18 -30.95 36.62 9.86
N LEU A 19 -31.76 36.08 8.95
CA LEU A 19 -31.67 34.68 8.58
C LEU A 19 -30.27 34.54 7.99
N SER A 20 -29.30 34.30 8.89
CA SER A 20 -28.12 33.52 8.55
C SER A 20 -28.65 32.32 7.78
N ALA A 21 -28.43 32.29 6.46
CA ALA A 21 -28.65 31.08 5.71
C ALA A 21 -27.76 30.04 6.38
N ALA A 22 -28.35 29.07 7.07
CA ALA A 22 -27.59 27.97 7.64
C ALA A 22 -26.79 27.35 6.48
N ASP A 23 -25.48 27.23 6.65
CA ASP A 23 -24.60 26.67 5.62
C ASP A 23 -25.13 25.29 5.20
N GLU A 24 -25.42 25.12 3.90
CA GLU A 24 -25.91 23.85 3.35
C GLU A 24 -24.82 22.78 3.53
N ALA A 25 -25.19 21.66 4.15
CA ALA A 25 -24.26 20.57 4.42
C ALA A 25 -23.90 19.83 3.13
N ARG A 26 -22.65 19.35 3.06
CA ARG A 26 -22.09 18.60 1.93
C ARG A 26 -21.18 17.49 2.44
N LEU A 27 -20.80 16.56 1.56
CA LEU A 27 -20.19 15.26 1.89
C LEU A 27 -21.11 14.38 2.74
N LEU A 28 -22.40 14.38 2.39
CA LEU A 28 -23.41 13.51 2.98
C LEU A 28 -23.34 12.15 2.27
N ARG A 29 -22.94 11.09 2.97
CA ARG A 29 -22.60 9.78 2.39
C ARG A 29 -23.64 8.70 2.75
N PHE A 30 -23.72 7.66 1.93
CA PHE A 30 -24.50 6.44 2.19
C PHE A 30 -25.99 6.65 2.55
N PRO A 31 -26.77 7.44 1.78
CA PRO A 31 -28.15 7.74 2.12
C PRO A 31 -29.09 6.51 2.04
N ALA A 32 -30.05 6.45 2.97
CA ALA A 32 -31.17 5.51 3.01
C ALA A 32 -32.49 6.19 3.35
N THR A 33 -33.62 5.68 2.84
CA THR A 33 -34.95 6.26 3.09
C THR A 33 -35.97 5.21 3.49
N ASN A 34 -36.99 5.64 4.24
CA ASN A 34 -38.24 4.91 4.48
C ASN A 34 -39.44 5.50 3.69
N GLY A 35 -39.18 6.44 2.78
CA GLY A 35 -40.18 7.17 1.99
C GLY A 35 -40.60 8.53 2.56
N SER A 36 -40.40 8.78 3.86
CA SER A 36 -40.73 10.07 4.52
C SER A 36 -39.51 10.76 5.15
N GLU A 37 -38.51 9.97 5.53
CA GLU A 37 -37.26 10.42 6.15
C GLU A 37 -36.06 9.85 5.37
N ILE A 38 -34.90 10.49 5.53
CA ILE A 38 -33.62 10.08 5.00
C ILE A 38 -32.64 9.96 6.16
N VAL A 39 -31.94 8.83 6.24
CA VAL A 39 -30.77 8.63 7.12
C VAL A 39 -29.51 8.59 6.27
N PHE A 40 -28.42 9.18 6.74
CA PHE A 40 -27.14 9.22 6.02
C PHE A 40 -25.98 9.30 7.01
N SER A 41 -24.76 9.05 6.52
CA SER A 41 -23.52 9.22 7.28
C SER A 41 -22.90 10.60 7.00
N TYR A 42 -22.45 11.28 8.05
CA TYR A 42 -21.70 12.53 7.96
C TYR A 42 -20.64 12.56 9.06
N ALA A 43 -19.39 12.82 8.68
CA ALA A 43 -18.24 12.91 9.59
C ALA A 43 -18.04 11.68 10.52
N GLY A 44 -18.49 10.49 10.09
CA GLY A 44 -18.40 9.26 10.86
C GLY A 44 -19.68 8.84 11.58
N ASP A 45 -20.70 9.71 11.69
CA ASP A 45 -21.93 9.41 12.43
C ASP A 45 -23.17 9.36 11.52
N LEU A 46 -24.24 8.75 12.01
CA LEU A 46 -25.55 8.76 11.37
C LEU A 46 -26.38 9.99 11.74
N TYR A 47 -26.98 10.59 10.73
CA TYR A 47 -27.94 11.69 10.84
C TYR A 47 -29.24 11.35 10.13
N LYS A 48 -30.34 11.96 10.56
CA LYS A 48 -31.67 11.79 9.96
C LYS A 48 -32.33 13.13 9.66
N VAL A 49 -33.04 13.23 8.54
CA VAL A 49 -33.75 14.43 8.10
C VAL A 49 -35.06 14.04 7.38
N PRO A 50 -36.11 14.86 7.39
CA PRO A 50 -37.27 14.65 6.52
C PRO A 50 -36.86 14.62 5.04
N VAL A 51 -37.60 13.86 4.20
CA VAL A 51 -37.38 13.79 2.74
C VAL A 51 -37.60 15.15 2.04
N THR A 52 -38.20 16.11 2.73
CA THR A 52 -38.35 17.50 2.27
C THR A 52 -37.12 18.38 2.56
N GLY A 53 -36.15 17.89 3.32
CA GLY A 53 -34.99 18.65 3.80
C GLY A 53 -35.25 19.33 5.14
N GLY A 54 -34.31 20.20 5.53
CA GLY A 54 -34.30 20.91 6.81
C GLY A 54 -33.06 20.59 7.65
N GLU A 55 -33.17 20.83 8.96
CA GLU A 55 -32.10 20.53 9.92
C GLU A 55 -32.06 19.02 10.23
N ALA A 56 -30.88 18.42 10.08
CA ALA A 56 -30.67 17.00 10.36
C ALA A 56 -30.41 16.74 11.85
N GLN A 57 -31.04 15.70 12.38
CA GLN A 57 -30.84 15.20 13.74
C GLN A 57 -29.74 14.14 13.76
N ARG A 58 -28.72 14.32 14.61
CA ARG A 58 -27.70 13.29 14.87
C ARG A 58 -28.32 12.11 15.64
N LEU A 59 -28.03 10.89 15.20
CA LEU A 59 -28.52 9.64 15.81
C LEU A 59 -27.43 8.89 16.58
N THR A 60 -26.17 8.96 16.13
CA THR A 60 -25.04 8.23 16.73
C THR A 60 -23.89 9.17 17.07
N SER A 61 -23.03 8.74 17.99
CA SER A 61 -21.81 9.45 18.38
C SER A 61 -20.79 8.48 18.95
N HIS A 62 -19.77 8.10 18.17
CA HIS A 62 -18.71 7.20 18.65
C HIS A 62 -17.40 7.40 17.88
N VAL A 63 -16.30 6.88 18.43
CA VAL A 63 -15.03 6.82 17.70
C VAL A 63 -15.06 5.75 16.61
N GLY A 64 -14.78 6.15 15.37
CA GLY A 64 -14.89 5.28 14.21
C GLY A 64 -16.02 5.73 13.30
N TYR A 65 -16.62 4.79 12.58
CA TYR A 65 -17.61 5.10 11.54
C TYR A 65 -18.87 4.26 11.65
N GLU A 66 -20.01 4.94 11.62
CA GLU A 66 -21.32 4.38 11.33
C GLU A 66 -21.74 4.70 9.90
N MET A 67 -22.08 3.65 9.15
CA MET A 67 -22.20 3.70 7.71
C MET A 67 -23.23 2.68 7.20
N PHE A 68 -23.62 2.81 5.93
CA PHE A 68 -24.58 1.93 5.27
C PHE A 68 -25.89 1.69 6.05
N PRO A 69 -26.56 2.75 6.52
CA PRO A 69 -27.82 2.59 7.24
C PRO A 69 -28.92 2.04 6.32
N ARG A 70 -29.84 1.27 6.88
CA ARG A 70 -31.05 0.75 6.23
C ARG A 70 -32.22 0.76 7.20
N PHE A 71 -33.31 1.43 6.85
CA PHE A 71 -34.56 1.32 7.59
C PHE A 71 -35.15 -0.08 7.45
N SER A 72 -35.64 -0.60 8.56
CA SER A 72 -36.57 -1.74 8.59
C SER A 72 -37.85 -1.41 7.79
N PRO A 73 -38.57 -2.41 7.27
CA PRO A 73 -39.78 -2.17 6.46
C PRO A 73 -40.88 -1.37 7.18
N ASP A 74 -40.96 -1.43 8.52
CA ASP A 74 -41.90 -0.63 9.32
C ASP A 74 -41.39 0.78 9.67
N GLY A 75 -40.16 1.10 9.27
CA GLY A 75 -39.49 2.38 9.50
C GLY A 75 -39.01 2.62 10.93
N LYS A 76 -39.22 1.70 11.87
CA LYS A 76 -38.99 1.95 13.31
C LYS A 76 -37.55 1.72 13.75
N THR A 77 -36.84 0.83 13.07
CA THR A 77 -35.46 0.46 13.38
C THR A 77 -34.55 0.76 12.18
N ILE A 78 -33.30 1.17 12.45
CA ILE A 78 -32.23 1.34 11.46
C ILE A 78 -31.17 0.29 11.74
N ALA A 79 -30.89 -0.59 10.77
CA ALA A 79 -29.70 -1.43 10.78
C ALA A 79 -28.56 -0.70 10.08
N PHE A 80 -27.33 -0.85 10.54
CA PHE A 80 -26.17 -0.17 9.98
C PHE A 80 -24.88 -0.90 10.32
N THR A 81 -23.80 -0.55 9.62
CA THR A 81 -22.45 -1.04 9.87
C THR A 81 -21.76 -0.06 10.82
N GLY A 82 -21.24 -0.54 11.95
CA GLY A 82 -20.65 0.31 13.00
C GLY A 82 -19.42 -0.31 13.66
N GLN A 83 -18.72 0.47 14.48
CA GLN A 83 -17.43 0.07 15.09
C GLN A 83 -17.37 0.23 16.63
N TYR A 84 -18.52 0.26 17.31
CA TYR A 84 -18.61 0.51 18.76
C TYR A 84 -17.72 -0.40 19.60
N ASP A 85 -17.67 -1.69 19.27
CA ASP A 85 -16.98 -2.70 20.05
C ASP A 85 -15.63 -3.10 19.43
N GLY A 86 -14.99 -2.17 18.73
CA GLY A 86 -13.70 -2.35 18.07
C GLY A 86 -13.80 -2.95 16.67
N ASN A 87 -14.43 -4.11 16.50
CA ASN A 87 -14.60 -4.70 15.16
C ASN A 87 -15.74 -4.01 14.39
N THR A 88 -15.68 -4.03 13.05
CA THR A 88 -16.77 -3.51 12.22
C THR A 88 -17.85 -4.58 12.16
N GLU A 89 -19.05 -4.27 12.62
CA GLU A 89 -20.13 -5.23 12.82
C GLU A 89 -21.48 -4.64 12.39
N VAL A 90 -22.50 -5.50 12.29
CA VAL A 90 -23.88 -5.08 12.07
C VAL A 90 -24.49 -4.67 13.42
N TYR A 91 -25.06 -3.48 13.46
CA TYR A 91 -25.79 -2.93 14.59
C TYR A 91 -27.22 -2.56 14.19
N ALA A 92 -28.10 -2.46 15.19
CA ALA A 92 -29.43 -1.89 15.04
C ALA A 92 -29.69 -0.82 16.11
N ILE A 93 -30.44 0.23 15.75
CA ILE A 93 -30.84 1.32 16.63
C ILE A 93 -32.29 1.74 16.32
N PRO A 94 -33.09 2.21 17.31
CA PRO A 94 -34.35 2.85 17.00
C PRO A 94 -34.16 4.05 16.06
N SER A 95 -35.11 4.25 15.13
CA SER A 95 -35.09 5.36 14.16
C SER A 95 -35.15 6.76 14.81
N THR A 96 -35.50 6.82 16.10
CA THR A 96 -35.50 8.03 16.93
C THR A 96 -34.16 8.26 17.66
N GLY A 97 -33.18 7.37 17.51
CA GLY A 97 -31.95 7.32 18.31
C GLY A 97 -32.10 6.45 19.56
N GLY A 98 -30.98 6.21 20.26
CA GLY A 98 -30.91 5.35 21.44
C GLY A 98 -29.59 4.58 21.54
N GLU A 99 -29.57 3.53 22.36
CA GLU A 99 -28.42 2.62 22.49
C GLU A 99 -28.36 1.65 21.28
N PRO A 100 -27.24 1.59 20.55
CA PRO A 100 -27.04 0.61 19.48
C PRO A 100 -26.92 -0.82 20.03
N GLN A 101 -27.63 -1.76 19.40
CA GLN A 101 -27.51 -3.19 19.69
C GLN A 101 -26.61 -3.87 18.66
N ARG A 102 -25.55 -4.55 19.11
CA ARG A 102 -24.69 -5.39 18.26
C ARG A 102 -25.40 -6.68 17.86
N LEU A 103 -25.39 -7.03 16.57
CA LEU A 103 -26.06 -8.21 16.04
C LEU A 103 -25.09 -9.31 15.57
N THR A 104 -23.87 -8.94 15.16
CA THR A 104 -22.86 -9.88 14.64
C THR A 104 -21.58 -9.87 15.47
N TYR A 105 -20.89 -11.02 15.49
CA TYR A 105 -19.61 -11.24 16.16
C TYR A 105 -18.69 -11.98 15.20
N THR A 106 -17.74 -11.26 14.62
CA THR A 106 -16.89 -11.77 13.55
C THR A 106 -15.41 -11.60 13.88
N ALA A 107 -14.54 -12.29 13.12
CA ALA A 107 -13.10 -12.14 13.22
C ALA A 107 -12.65 -10.72 12.85
N THR A 108 -11.53 -10.28 13.40
CA THR A 108 -10.95 -8.99 13.02
C THR A 108 -10.35 -9.11 11.62
N ASN A 109 -10.84 -8.31 10.68
CA ASN A 109 -10.26 -8.22 9.35
C ASN A 109 -9.18 -7.13 9.33
N ALA A 110 -7.98 -7.46 8.86
CA ALA A 110 -6.84 -6.54 8.82
C ALA A 110 -7.05 -5.36 7.85
N ARG A 111 -7.93 -5.53 6.85
CA ARG A 111 -8.19 -4.54 5.80
C ARG A 111 -9.59 -3.93 5.92
N ASP A 112 -10.03 -3.60 7.13
CA ASP A 112 -11.43 -3.26 7.48
C ASP A 112 -11.67 -1.75 7.63
N ASP A 113 -11.23 -0.96 6.67
CA ASP A 113 -11.31 0.52 6.73
C ASP A 113 -12.13 1.09 5.58
N LEU A 114 -12.78 2.24 5.79
CA LEU A 114 -13.52 2.95 4.74
C LEU A 114 -12.60 3.46 3.61
N GLY A 115 -11.35 3.77 3.94
CA GLY A 115 -10.31 4.13 2.99
C GLY A 115 -9.61 2.93 2.33
N ASP A 116 -9.92 1.68 2.72
CA ASP A 116 -9.42 0.51 2.00
C ASP A 116 -10.19 0.33 0.69
N ARG A 117 -9.48 0.08 -0.40
CA ARG A 117 -10.05 -0.13 -1.73
C ARG A 117 -11.07 -1.29 -1.85
N MET A 118 -11.08 -2.23 -0.90
CA MET A 118 -12.05 -3.34 -0.83
C MET A 118 -13.28 -3.00 0.01
N GLY A 119 -13.30 -1.81 0.60
CA GLY A 119 -14.32 -1.34 1.52
C GLY A 119 -14.25 -1.98 2.91
N PRO A 120 -15.07 -1.48 3.83
CA PRO A 120 -15.23 -2.04 5.16
C PRO A 120 -15.87 -3.43 5.11
N ASN A 121 -15.74 -4.19 6.18
CA ASN A 121 -16.40 -5.48 6.34
C ASN A 121 -17.83 -5.31 6.91
N ASN A 122 -18.62 -6.37 6.89
CA ASN A 122 -19.96 -6.42 7.47
C ASN A 122 -20.90 -5.29 6.99
N ILE A 123 -20.87 -4.99 5.68
CA ILE A 123 -21.65 -3.92 5.06
C ILE A 123 -23.13 -4.31 5.04
N VAL A 124 -23.99 -3.54 5.70
CA VAL A 124 -25.45 -3.73 5.68
C VAL A 124 -26.00 -3.37 4.30
N MET A 125 -26.72 -4.32 3.69
CA MET A 125 -27.20 -4.19 2.31
C MET A 125 -28.70 -3.92 2.24
N ALA A 126 -29.51 -4.72 2.95
CA ALA A 126 -30.96 -4.68 2.86
C ALA A 126 -31.63 -5.35 4.09
N TRP A 127 -32.94 -5.15 4.24
CA TRP A 127 -33.79 -5.97 5.09
C TRP A 127 -34.55 -7.00 4.24
N SER A 128 -34.91 -8.14 4.82
CA SER A 128 -35.95 -8.99 4.23
C SER A 128 -37.28 -8.22 4.19
N PRO A 129 -38.16 -8.46 3.19
CA PRO A 129 -39.42 -7.73 3.09
C PRO A 129 -40.36 -7.91 4.29
N ASP A 130 -40.22 -9.03 5.03
CA ASP A 130 -40.97 -9.30 6.26
C ASP A 130 -40.35 -8.65 7.52
N GLY A 131 -39.20 -7.98 7.39
CA GLY A 131 -38.52 -7.25 8.46
C GLY A 131 -37.86 -8.12 9.54
N LYS A 132 -37.72 -9.44 9.31
CA LYS A 132 -37.11 -10.36 10.28
C LYS A 132 -35.60 -10.49 10.16
N GLN A 133 -35.07 -10.36 8.95
CA GLN A 133 -33.66 -10.61 8.65
C GLN A 133 -32.99 -9.36 8.08
N ILE A 134 -31.71 -9.19 8.40
CA ILE A 134 -30.83 -8.17 7.82
C ILE A 134 -29.83 -8.88 6.91
N VAL A 135 -29.75 -8.45 5.65
CA VAL A 135 -28.75 -8.91 4.69
C VAL A 135 -27.52 -8.02 4.80
N TYR A 136 -26.35 -8.64 4.92
CA TYR A 136 -25.07 -7.92 4.96
C TYR A 136 -23.97 -8.69 4.22
N ARG A 137 -22.92 -7.99 3.80
CA ARG A 137 -21.77 -8.61 3.13
C ARG A 137 -20.60 -8.80 4.10
N ASN A 138 -20.01 -9.99 4.10
CA ASN A 138 -18.83 -10.34 4.88
C ASN A 138 -17.70 -10.89 3.99
N ARG A 139 -16.45 -10.53 4.33
CA ARG A 139 -15.21 -10.84 3.58
C ARG A 139 -14.11 -11.40 4.48
N ILE A 140 -14.45 -12.15 5.52
CA ILE A 140 -13.46 -12.76 6.43
C ILE A 140 -12.93 -14.08 5.87
N SER A 141 -13.70 -14.78 5.04
CA SER A 141 -13.30 -16.04 4.41
C SER A 141 -12.50 -15.87 3.10
N SER A 142 -12.14 -14.63 2.73
CA SER A 142 -11.40 -14.32 1.50
C SER A 142 -10.78 -12.92 1.55
N GLY A 143 -9.58 -12.76 0.98
CA GLY A 143 -8.92 -11.44 0.85
C GLY A 143 -9.51 -10.53 -0.24
N PHE A 144 -10.24 -11.10 -1.21
CA PHE A 144 -10.75 -10.40 -2.40
C PHE A 144 -12.27 -10.51 -2.59
N SER A 145 -12.85 -11.69 -2.39
CA SER A 145 -14.29 -11.93 -2.56
C SER A 145 -15.04 -11.74 -1.24
N GLY A 146 -16.35 -11.50 -1.32
CA GLY A 146 -17.22 -11.41 -0.15
C GLY A 146 -18.54 -12.11 -0.41
N LYS A 147 -19.19 -12.59 0.65
CA LYS A 147 -20.44 -13.34 0.59
C LYS A 147 -21.55 -12.56 1.28
N LEU A 148 -22.78 -12.79 0.83
CA LEU A 148 -23.97 -12.30 1.48
C LEU A 148 -24.38 -13.23 2.62
N TYR A 149 -24.71 -12.65 3.76
CA TYR A 149 -25.21 -13.31 4.95
C TYR A 149 -26.52 -12.66 5.40
N THR A 150 -27.36 -13.45 6.06
CA THR A 150 -28.51 -12.97 6.82
C THR A 150 -28.28 -13.15 8.31
N VAL A 151 -28.70 -12.16 9.11
CA VAL A 151 -28.77 -12.25 10.57
C VAL A 151 -30.15 -11.79 11.05
N ASP A 152 -30.67 -12.45 12.08
CA ASP A 152 -31.94 -12.09 12.69
C ASP A 152 -31.87 -10.66 13.26
N ARG A 153 -32.98 -9.92 13.17
CA ARG A 153 -33.09 -8.55 13.70
C ARG A 153 -32.73 -8.43 15.18
N GLU A 154 -32.82 -9.51 15.94
CA GLU A 154 -32.46 -9.57 17.36
C GLU A 154 -31.09 -10.25 17.60
N GLY A 155 -30.29 -10.47 16.55
CA GLY A 155 -28.97 -11.10 16.58
C GLY A 155 -29.00 -12.63 16.56
N GLY A 156 -27.85 -13.25 16.31
CA GLY A 156 -27.72 -14.71 16.25
C GLY A 156 -26.50 -15.17 15.45
N LEU A 157 -26.39 -16.48 15.21
CA LEU A 157 -25.45 -16.98 14.21
C LEU A 157 -25.94 -16.60 12.80
N PRO A 158 -25.10 -15.93 11.98
CA PRO A 158 -25.46 -15.60 10.61
C PRO A 158 -25.53 -16.83 9.70
N GLU A 159 -26.39 -16.77 8.69
CA GLU A 159 -26.52 -17.78 7.64
C GLU A 159 -26.06 -17.19 6.31
N ALA A 160 -25.23 -17.91 5.56
CA ALA A 160 -24.84 -17.47 4.22
C ALA A 160 -26.01 -17.66 3.25
N ILE A 161 -26.24 -16.67 2.38
CA ILE A 161 -27.10 -16.86 1.21
C ILE A 161 -26.37 -17.86 0.29
N PRO A 162 -27.05 -18.87 -0.30
CA PRO A 162 -26.44 -19.97 -1.10
C PRO A 162 -25.80 -19.54 -2.44
N LEU A 163 -24.83 -18.64 -2.38
CA LEU A 163 -24.10 -18.04 -3.49
C LEU A 163 -22.61 -17.93 -3.11
N PRO A 164 -21.67 -18.18 -4.03
CA PRO A 164 -20.23 -18.19 -3.75
C PRO A 164 -19.69 -16.80 -3.42
N GLU A 165 -20.33 -15.76 -3.95
CA GLU A 165 -19.98 -14.35 -3.79
C GLU A 165 -21.24 -13.46 -3.89
N GLY A 166 -21.15 -12.24 -3.35
CA GLY A 166 -22.20 -11.23 -3.49
C GLY A 166 -21.84 -9.85 -2.94
N GLY A 167 -22.55 -8.85 -3.48
CA GLY A 167 -22.42 -7.41 -3.22
C GLY A 167 -23.76 -6.75 -2.93
N PHE A 168 -23.96 -5.52 -3.39
CA PHE A 168 -25.23 -4.81 -3.20
C PHE A 168 -26.42 -5.60 -3.78
N CYS A 169 -27.55 -5.59 -3.08
CA CYS A 169 -28.71 -6.42 -3.42
C CYS A 169 -30.05 -5.78 -3.06
N SER A 170 -31.13 -6.24 -3.70
CA SER A 170 -32.50 -5.81 -3.45
C SER A 170 -33.49 -6.95 -3.72
N TYR A 171 -34.42 -7.19 -2.79
CA TYR A 171 -35.46 -8.20 -2.93
C TYR A 171 -36.52 -7.77 -3.94
N SER A 172 -37.09 -8.74 -4.67
CA SER A 172 -38.32 -8.52 -5.42
C SER A 172 -39.45 -8.06 -4.48
N PRO A 173 -40.47 -7.33 -4.98
CA PRO A 173 -41.57 -6.85 -4.13
C PRO A 173 -42.31 -7.94 -3.35
N ASP A 174 -42.33 -9.18 -3.86
CA ASP A 174 -42.93 -10.34 -3.20
C ASP A 174 -41.95 -11.13 -2.29
N GLY A 175 -40.69 -10.71 -2.23
CA GLY A 175 -39.62 -11.32 -1.44
C GLY A 175 -39.12 -12.68 -1.92
N LYS A 176 -39.55 -13.14 -3.10
CA LYS A 176 -39.20 -14.48 -3.59
C LYS A 176 -37.90 -14.54 -4.38
N GLN A 177 -37.39 -13.42 -4.86
CA GLN A 177 -36.18 -13.33 -5.67
C GLN A 177 -35.28 -12.21 -5.14
N LEU A 178 -33.99 -12.28 -5.47
CA LEU A 178 -32.98 -11.30 -5.06
C LEU A 178 -32.23 -10.81 -6.30
N ALA A 179 -32.34 -9.52 -6.62
CA ALA A 179 -31.43 -8.87 -7.54
C ALA A 179 -30.13 -8.54 -6.80
N TYR A 180 -28.98 -8.89 -7.35
CA TYR A 180 -27.69 -8.70 -6.67
C TYR A 180 -26.53 -8.50 -7.65
N ASN A 181 -25.48 -7.84 -7.16
CA ASN A 181 -24.15 -7.83 -7.76
C ASN A 181 -23.33 -9.02 -7.23
N ARG A 182 -22.52 -9.65 -8.08
CA ARG A 182 -21.62 -10.75 -7.68
C ARG A 182 -20.29 -10.23 -7.11
N THR A 183 -19.79 -9.13 -7.67
CA THR A 183 -18.53 -8.48 -7.32
C THR A 183 -18.79 -7.14 -6.63
N MET A 184 -17.83 -6.64 -5.87
CA MET A 184 -17.91 -5.35 -5.17
C MET A 184 -16.61 -4.57 -5.41
N ARG A 185 -16.70 -3.34 -5.97
CA ARG A 185 -15.54 -2.48 -6.27
C ARG A 185 -15.73 -1.00 -5.94
N GLU A 186 -16.80 -0.64 -5.24
CA GLU A 186 -17.32 0.74 -5.14
C GLU A 186 -16.43 1.67 -4.29
N PHE A 187 -15.38 1.11 -3.68
CA PHE A 187 -14.34 1.83 -2.93
C PHE A 187 -13.03 1.99 -3.70
N ARG A 188 -12.95 1.48 -4.94
CA ARG A 188 -11.78 1.66 -5.80
C ARG A 188 -11.80 3.03 -6.48
N THR A 189 -10.62 3.57 -6.63
CA THR A 189 -10.34 4.88 -7.24
C THR A 189 -10.07 4.73 -8.74
N TRP A 190 -11.00 4.08 -9.44
CA TRP A 190 -10.89 3.79 -10.87
C TRP A 190 -12.26 3.91 -11.55
N LYS A 191 -12.51 5.06 -12.18
CA LYS A 191 -13.74 5.34 -12.92
C LYS A 191 -13.65 4.79 -14.35
N TYR A 192 -14.80 4.50 -14.96
CA TYR A 192 -14.90 4.05 -16.36
C TYR A 192 -14.24 2.68 -16.62
N TYR A 193 -14.23 1.85 -15.59
CA TYR A 193 -13.57 0.56 -15.59
C TYR A 193 -14.30 -0.45 -16.46
N LYS A 194 -13.56 -1.20 -17.28
CA LYS A 194 -14.07 -2.22 -18.22
C LYS A 194 -13.34 -3.56 -18.13
N GLY A 195 -12.51 -3.75 -17.09
CA GLY A 195 -11.83 -5.01 -16.85
C GLY A 195 -12.77 -6.11 -16.35
N GLY A 196 -12.23 -7.30 -16.08
CA GLY A 196 -13.02 -8.50 -15.78
C GLY A 196 -13.91 -8.45 -14.54
N MET A 197 -13.68 -7.48 -13.64
CA MET A 197 -14.55 -7.28 -12.48
C MET A 197 -15.73 -6.32 -12.75
N ALA A 198 -15.90 -5.79 -13.97
CA ALA A 198 -17.03 -4.94 -14.30
C ALA A 198 -18.29 -5.79 -14.14
N ASP A 199 -19.13 -5.41 -13.18
CA ASP A 199 -20.18 -6.29 -12.72
C ASP A 199 -21.52 -5.96 -13.38
N ASP A 200 -22.40 -6.94 -13.33
CA ASP A 200 -23.75 -6.88 -13.86
C ASP A 200 -24.78 -7.03 -12.74
N ILE A 201 -26.05 -6.80 -13.08
CA ILE A 201 -27.18 -7.16 -12.24
C ILE A 201 -27.59 -8.61 -12.53
N TRP A 202 -27.64 -9.42 -11.48
CA TRP A 202 -28.08 -10.81 -11.52
C TRP A 202 -29.36 -10.99 -10.70
N ILE A 203 -30.24 -11.90 -11.13
CA ILE A 203 -31.42 -12.31 -10.37
C ILE A 203 -31.23 -13.72 -9.86
N TYR A 204 -31.18 -13.89 -8.54
CA TYR A 204 -31.21 -15.19 -7.87
C TYR A 204 -32.64 -15.59 -7.51
N ASN A 205 -33.04 -16.77 -7.97
CA ASN A 205 -34.30 -17.41 -7.59
C ASN A 205 -34.02 -18.63 -6.69
N PRO A 206 -34.19 -18.51 -5.36
CA PRO A 206 -33.92 -19.60 -4.42
C PRO A 206 -34.84 -20.81 -4.61
N ALA A 207 -36.09 -20.61 -5.04
CA ALA A 207 -37.03 -21.71 -5.25
C ALA A 207 -36.67 -22.54 -6.49
N ALA A 208 -36.26 -21.86 -7.58
CA ALA A 208 -35.80 -22.50 -8.80
C ALA A 208 -34.33 -22.96 -8.74
N LYS A 209 -33.57 -22.49 -7.73
CA LYS A 209 -32.11 -22.69 -7.61
C LYS A 209 -31.38 -22.27 -8.90
N SER A 210 -31.68 -21.06 -9.37
CA SER A 210 -31.15 -20.52 -10.62
C SER A 210 -30.71 -19.08 -10.46
N VAL A 211 -29.77 -18.65 -11.31
CA VAL A 211 -29.34 -17.26 -11.45
C VAL A 211 -29.39 -16.82 -12.92
N GLU A 212 -29.77 -15.58 -13.18
CA GLU A 212 -29.86 -14.99 -14.53
C GLU A 212 -29.15 -13.62 -14.54
N ASN A 213 -28.21 -13.39 -15.47
CA ASN A 213 -27.68 -12.06 -15.77
C ASN A 213 -28.69 -11.29 -16.60
N VAL A 214 -29.11 -10.11 -16.15
CA VAL A 214 -30.16 -9.32 -16.82
C VAL A 214 -29.64 -8.06 -17.51
N THR A 215 -28.37 -7.67 -17.32
CA THR A 215 -27.81 -6.45 -17.91
C THR A 215 -26.73 -6.70 -18.97
N ASN A 216 -25.84 -7.66 -18.73
CA ASN A 216 -24.75 -8.10 -19.63
C ASN A 216 -24.04 -6.94 -20.36
N ASN A 217 -23.37 -6.07 -19.61
CA ASN A 217 -22.72 -4.87 -20.11
C ASN A 217 -21.21 -4.91 -19.88
N VAL A 218 -20.44 -4.24 -20.75
CA VAL A 218 -18.98 -4.09 -20.58
C VAL A 218 -18.64 -3.06 -19.50
N ALA A 219 -19.52 -2.08 -19.32
CA ALA A 219 -19.46 -1.12 -18.24
C ALA A 219 -20.13 -1.70 -16.99
N GLN A 220 -19.99 -1.03 -15.86
CA GLN A 220 -20.53 -1.55 -14.61
C GLN A 220 -22.02 -1.27 -14.50
N ASP A 221 -22.78 -2.25 -14.01
CA ASP A 221 -24.18 -2.12 -13.64
C ASP A 221 -24.34 -2.59 -12.19
N ILE A 222 -24.50 -1.65 -11.25
CA ILE A 222 -24.35 -1.89 -9.79
C ILE A 222 -25.47 -1.25 -8.96
N PHE A 223 -25.62 -1.67 -7.70
CA PHE A 223 -26.66 -1.18 -6.77
C PHE A 223 -28.10 -1.41 -7.27
N PRO A 224 -28.54 -2.68 -7.46
CA PRO A 224 -29.92 -2.96 -7.84
C PRO A 224 -30.91 -2.44 -6.80
N MET A 225 -32.01 -1.86 -7.26
CA MET A 225 -33.16 -1.40 -6.49
C MET A 225 -34.44 -1.86 -7.18
N TRP A 226 -35.06 -2.92 -6.68
CA TRP A 226 -36.23 -3.54 -7.31
C TRP A 226 -37.53 -2.85 -6.85
N ILE A 227 -38.23 -2.18 -7.77
CA ILE A 227 -39.45 -1.42 -7.51
C ILE A 227 -40.52 -1.84 -8.53
N GLY A 228 -41.55 -2.56 -8.07
CA GLY A 228 -42.57 -3.09 -8.96
C GLY A 228 -41.98 -4.07 -9.99
N ASP A 229 -42.22 -3.82 -11.27
CA ASP A 229 -41.66 -4.60 -12.38
C ASP A 229 -40.27 -4.11 -12.83
N ASP A 230 -39.75 -3.02 -12.26
CA ASP A 230 -38.51 -2.36 -12.64
C ASP A 230 -37.38 -2.65 -11.65
N ILE A 231 -36.16 -2.82 -12.16
CA ILE A 231 -34.91 -2.84 -11.37
C ILE A 231 -34.12 -1.59 -11.77
N PHE A 232 -34.04 -0.62 -10.88
CA PHE A 232 -33.17 0.55 -11.02
C PHE A 232 -31.74 0.19 -10.58
N PHE A 233 -30.73 0.77 -11.20
CA PHE A 233 -29.32 0.51 -10.88
C PHE A 233 -28.44 1.66 -11.37
N LEU A 234 -27.18 1.71 -10.95
CA LEU A 234 -26.19 2.67 -11.45
C LEU A 234 -25.38 2.07 -12.60
N SER A 235 -25.07 2.89 -13.60
CA SER A 235 -24.17 2.52 -14.69
C SER A 235 -23.31 3.67 -15.19
N ASP A 236 -22.06 3.37 -15.53
CA ASP A 236 -21.09 4.26 -16.20
C ASP A 236 -20.98 3.97 -17.71
N ARG A 237 -21.98 3.29 -18.29
CA ARG A 237 -22.00 2.93 -19.72
C ARG A 237 -21.89 4.12 -20.67
N ASP A 238 -22.26 5.30 -20.22
CA ASP A 238 -22.15 6.58 -20.93
C ASP A 238 -21.16 7.55 -20.26
N ARG A 239 -20.22 7.00 -19.48
CA ARG A 239 -19.12 7.66 -18.74
C ARG A 239 -19.47 7.99 -17.29
N THR A 240 -20.31 8.99 -17.01
CA THR A 240 -20.60 9.39 -15.61
C THR A 240 -21.64 8.44 -15.02
N MET A 241 -21.42 7.93 -13.80
CA MET A 241 -22.37 7.04 -13.14
C MET A 241 -23.74 7.71 -13.00
N ASN A 242 -24.74 7.12 -13.65
CA ASN A 242 -26.12 7.58 -13.64
C ASN A 242 -27.08 6.45 -13.30
N ILE A 243 -28.32 6.79 -12.98
CA ILE A 243 -29.37 5.79 -12.75
C ILE A 243 -29.89 5.31 -14.10
N PHE A 244 -29.99 3.99 -14.23
CA PHE A 244 -30.64 3.26 -15.32
C PHE A 244 -31.73 2.37 -14.73
N VAL A 245 -32.59 1.84 -15.61
CA VAL A 245 -33.67 0.94 -15.22
C VAL A 245 -33.78 -0.20 -16.21
N TYR A 246 -33.95 -1.42 -15.70
CA TYR A 246 -34.29 -2.62 -16.44
C TYR A 246 -35.70 -3.08 -16.08
N ASN A 247 -36.59 -3.22 -17.06
CA ASN A 247 -37.93 -3.74 -16.81
C ASN A 247 -37.96 -5.27 -16.94
N THR A 248 -38.39 -5.95 -15.89
CA THR A 248 -38.39 -7.43 -15.79
C THR A 248 -39.40 -8.12 -16.72
N LYS A 249 -40.38 -7.39 -17.27
CA LYS A 249 -41.39 -7.93 -18.20
C LYS A 249 -40.97 -7.73 -19.65
N THR A 250 -40.59 -6.51 -20.03
CA THR A 250 -40.20 -6.17 -21.40
C THR A 250 -38.74 -6.50 -21.70
N ARG A 251 -37.92 -6.70 -20.66
CA ARG A 251 -36.47 -6.92 -20.73
C ARG A 251 -35.72 -5.76 -21.39
N GLN A 252 -36.25 -4.55 -21.27
CA GLN A 252 -35.66 -3.35 -21.83
C GLN A 252 -34.92 -2.56 -20.75
N THR A 253 -33.77 -2.00 -21.15
CA THR A 253 -32.97 -1.09 -20.33
C THR A 253 -33.07 0.33 -20.85
N ALA A 254 -33.26 1.31 -19.96
CA ALA A 254 -33.33 2.73 -20.29
C ALA A 254 -32.55 3.60 -19.30
N LYS A 255 -32.08 4.76 -19.76
CA LYS A 255 -31.44 5.79 -18.92
C LYS A 255 -32.50 6.56 -18.13
N VAL A 256 -32.19 6.92 -16.87
CA VAL A 256 -33.11 7.61 -15.96
C VAL A 256 -32.62 9.01 -15.61
N THR A 257 -31.34 9.16 -15.24
CA THR A 257 -30.73 10.47 -14.93
C THR A 257 -29.60 10.80 -15.90
N ASP A 258 -29.22 12.08 -16.00
CA ASP A 258 -28.16 12.57 -16.90
C ASP A 258 -27.24 13.60 -16.20
N PHE A 259 -26.69 13.23 -15.04
CA PHE A 259 -25.66 14.01 -14.38
C PHE A 259 -24.35 13.90 -15.15
N THR A 260 -23.70 15.04 -15.39
CA THR A 260 -22.46 15.12 -16.18
C THR A 260 -21.24 15.50 -15.33
N GLU A 261 -21.44 16.16 -14.19
CA GLU A 261 -20.35 16.64 -13.34
C GLU A 261 -19.84 15.57 -12.38
N TYR A 262 -20.69 14.99 -11.53
CA TYR A 262 -20.29 14.00 -10.54
C TYR A 262 -21.07 12.70 -10.73
N ASP A 263 -20.46 11.60 -10.31
CA ASP A 263 -21.10 10.29 -10.25
C ASP A 263 -22.28 10.29 -9.27
N VAL A 264 -23.38 9.65 -9.64
CA VAL A 264 -24.41 9.21 -8.69
C VAL A 264 -23.83 8.07 -7.85
N LYS A 265 -24.01 8.10 -6.53
CA LYS A 265 -23.42 7.14 -5.60
C LYS A 265 -24.37 6.66 -4.51
N PHE A 266 -24.13 5.42 -4.08
CA PHE A 266 -24.78 4.74 -2.95
C PHE A 266 -26.31 4.95 -2.89
N PRO A 267 -27.04 4.69 -3.99
CA PRO A 267 -28.47 4.88 -4.00
C PRO A 267 -29.16 3.83 -3.12
N SER A 268 -30.36 4.16 -2.68
CA SER A 268 -31.25 3.24 -1.98
C SER A 268 -32.70 3.63 -2.24
N ALA A 269 -33.60 2.68 -2.03
CA ALA A 269 -35.02 2.87 -2.30
C ALA A 269 -35.90 2.35 -1.16
N SER A 270 -37.03 3.02 -0.97
CA SER A 270 -38.16 2.49 -0.19
C SER A 270 -39.48 2.94 -0.83
N GLY A 271 -40.37 1.98 -1.06
CA GLY A 271 -41.55 2.20 -1.89
C GLY A 271 -41.15 2.73 -3.27
N ASN A 272 -41.72 3.87 -3.66
CA ASN A 272 -41.43 4.52 -4.94
C ASN A 272 -40.34 5.61 -4.84
N THR A 273 -39.74 5.82 -3.66
CA THR A 273 -38.76 6.88 -3.42
C THR A 273 -37.35 6.32 -3.49
N ILE A 274 -36.52 6.89 -4.36
CA ILE A 274 -35.08 6.62 -4.47
C ILE A 274 -34.32 7.83 -3.90
N VAL A 275 -33.30 7.59 -3.07
CA VAL A 275 -32.36 8.62 -2.60
C VAL A 275 -30.94 8.24 -2.93
N PHE A 276 -30.08 9.22 -3.22
CA PHE A 276 -28.70 8.98 -3.64
C PHE A 276 -27.79 10.18 -3.38
N GLU A 277 -26.49 9.94 -3.38
CA GLU A 277 -25.45 10.97 -3.31
C GLU A 277 -25.08 11.46 -4.72
N ASN A 278 -24.93 12.77 -4.91
CA ASN A 278 -24.29 13.35 -6.09
C ASN A 278 -23.51 14.61 -5.71
N GLY A 279 -22.20 14.61 -5.99
CA GLY A 279 -21.31 15.74 -5.66
C GLY A 279 -21.29 16.11 -4.17
N GLY A 280 -21.50 15.14 -3.27
CA GLY A 280 -21.56 15.34 -1.82
C GLY A 280 -22.91 15.85 -1.28
N TYR A 281 -23.93 16.03 -2.13
CA TYR A 281 -25.29 16.33 -1.72
C TYR A 281 -26.19 15.10 -1.80
N ILE A 282 -27.33 15.12 -1.10
CA ILE A 282 -28.38 14.11 -1.24
C ILE A 282 -29.45 14.60 -2.19
N TYR A 283 -29.84 13.72 -3.11
CA TYR A 283 -30.98 13.88 -4.00
C TYR A 283 -32.05 12.84 -3.67
N LYS A 284 -33.29 13.19 -3.99
CA LYS A 284 -34.43 12.27 -4.01
C LYS A 284 -35.03 12.21 -5.40
N MET A 285 -35.66 11.09 -5.72
CA MET A 285 -36.37 10.89 -6.98
C MET A 285 -37.56 9.96 -6.74
N ASP A 286 -38.71 10.30 -7.30
CA ASP A 286 -39.81 9.35 -7.40
C ASP A 286 -39.63 8.48 -8.65
N ALA A 287 -39.66 7.15 -8.50
CA ALA A 287 -39.36 6.19 -9.56
C ALA A 287 -40.36 6.22 -10.73
N SER A 288 -41.58 6.73 -10.51
CA SER A 288 -42.59 6.88 -11.58
C SER A 288 -42.36 8.14 -12.42
N THR A 289 -41.96 9.25 -11.79
CA THR A 289 -41.71 10.53 -12.48
C THR A 289 -40.29 10.65 -13.02
N ARG A 290 -39.33 9.94 -12.41
CA ARG A 290 -37.91 9.91 -12.80
C ARG A 290 -37.26 11.30 -12.80
N GLN A 291 -37.72 12.20 -11.94
CA GLN A 291 -37.19 13.56 -11.80
C GLN A 291 -36.40 13.69 -10.49
N PRO A 292 -35.05 13.79 -10.55
CA PRO A 292 -34.24 13.98 -9.36
C PRO A 292 -34.35 15.43 -8.82
N GLN A 293 -34.39 15.55 -7.49
CA GLN A 293 -34.46 16.83 -6.78
C GLN A 293 -33.45 16.85 -5.63
N LYS A 294 -32.65 17.92 -5.52
CA LYS A 294 -31.73 18.10 -4.39
C LYS A 294 -32.54 18.30 -3.10
N VAL A 295 -32.12 17.62 -2.03
CA VAL A 295 -32.69 17.81 -0.70
C VAL A 295 -31.80 18.80 0.05
N SER A 296 -32.32 19.98 0.38
CA SER A 296 -31.57 20.98 1.14
C SER A 296 -31.48 20.58 2.61
N ILE A 297 -30.26 20.29 3.07
CA ILE A 297 -29.99 19.79 4.41
C ILE A 297 -29.01 20.75 5.10
N SER A 298 -29.35 21.14 6.33
CA SER A 298 -28.43 21.82 7.25
C SER A 298 -28.16 20.91 8.45
N LEU A 299 -27.02 21.08 9.11
CA LEU A 299 -26.73 20.40 10.37
C LEU A 299 -25.80 21.24 11.23
N ALA A 300 -25.91 21.09 12.54
CA ALA A 300 -24.96 21.64 13.51
C ALA A 300 -24.07 20.51 14.03
N SER A 301 -22.75 20.70 13.94
CA SER A 301 -21.76 19.76 14.46
C SER A 301 -20.59 20.52 15.09
N ASP A 302 -20.04 19.97 16.16
CA ASP A 302 -18.82 20.46 16.81
C ASP A 302 -17.53 19.99 16.10
N ASN A 303 -17.68 19.16 15.05
CA ASN A 303 -16.64 18.73 14.11
C ASN A 303 -15.36 18.21 14.79
N ILE A 304 -15.52 17.37 15.82
CA ILE A 304 -14.43 16.97 16.72
C ILE A 304 -13.12 16.51 16.04
N TYR A 305 -13.21 15.85 14.87
CA TYR A 305 -12.05 15.33 14.12
C TYR A 305 -11.36 16.35 13.20
N ALA A 306 -11.95 17.53 13.00
CA ALA A 306 -11.40 18.61 12.19
C ALA A 306 -11.01 19.84 13.03
N ARG A 307 -11.09 19.74 14.36
CA ARG A 307 -10.64 20.79 15.29
C ARG A 307 -9.11 20.80 15.35
N ASP A 308 -8.57 21.98 15.63
CA ASP A 308 -7.14 22.14 15.90
C ASP A 308 -6.67 21.17 17.00
N ASP A 309 -5.50 20.59 16.81
CA ASP A 309 -4.89 19.62 17.73
C ASP A 309 -3.40 19.94 17.95
N ILE A 310 -2.78 19.29 18.93
CA ILE A 310 -1.35 19.37 19.19
C ILE A 310 -0.75 17.95 19.11
N LYS A 311 0.05 17.71 18.08
CA LYS A 311 0.74 16.43 17.89
C LYS A 311 2.15 16.46 18.48
N LYS A 312 2.60 15.29 18.96
CA LYS A 312 3.98 15.07 19.44
C LYS A 312 4.90 14.81 18.24
N GLY A 313 5.76 15.77 17.90
CA GLY A 313 6.58 15.75 16.70
C GLY A 313 7.57 14.59 16.61
N ALA A 314 8.01 14.02 17.74
CA ALA A 314 8.94 12.89 17.79
C ALA A 314 8.49 11.66 16.98
N LYS A 315 7.18 11.47 16.79
CA LYS A 315 6.61 10.35 16.02
C LYS A 315 6.63 10.54 14.50
N TYR A 316 6.98 11.73 14.02
CA TYR A 316 6.81 12.12 12.62
C TYR A 316 8.13 12.57 11.97
N ILE A 317 9.27 12.21 12.56
CA ILE A 317 10.59 12.65 12.08
C ILE A 317 10.87 12.07 10.70
N THR A 318 11.17 12.94 9.73
CA THR A 318 11.53 12.55 8.36
C THR A 318 12.96 12.94 8.00
N SER A 319 13.55 13.91 8.70
CA SER A 319 14.93 14.35 8.46
C SER A 319 15.55 14.95 9.73
N VAL A 320 16.87 14.80 9.85
CA VAL A 320 17.68 15.35 10.94
C VAL A 320 18.98 15.91 10.35
N SER A 321 19.35 17.12 10.74
CA SER A 321 20.61 17.76 10.39
C SER A 321 21.21 18.42 11.63
N THR A 322 22.50 18.26 11.87
CA THR A 322 23.16 18.79 13.07
C THR A 322 23.94 20.07 12.72
N SER A 323 23.90 21.07 13.60
CA SER A 323 24.69 22.29 13.42
C SER A 323 26.18 21.98 13.39
N PRO A 324 27.03 22.79 12.72
CA PRO A 324 28.45 22.50 12.60
C PRO A 324 29.21 22.41 13.93
N ASP A 325 28.78 23.16 14.95
CA ASP A 325 29.29 23.08 16.32
C ASP A 325 28.73 21.88 17.12
N GLY A 326 27.64 21.28 16.64
CA GLY A 326 26.94 20.17 17.27
C GLY A 326 26.08 20.54 18.47
N GLU A 327 25.88 21.83 18.73
CA GLU A 327 25.07 22.28 19.87
C GLU A 327 23.57 22.19 19.59
N ARG A 328 23.17 22.15 18.31
CA ARG A 328 21.77 22.13 17.89
C ARG A 328 21.51 21.13 16.76
N VAL A 329 20.25 20.75 16.62
CA VAL A 329 19.76 19.90 15.53
C VAL A 329 18.52 20.51 14.89
N ALA A 330 18.51 20.55 13.56
CA ALA A 330 17.32 20.79 12.76
C ALA A 330 16.62 19.45 12.55
N ILE A 331 15.32 19.39 12.82
CA ILE A 331 14.49 18.20 12.63
C ILE A 331 13.28 18.60 11.80
N THR A 332 13.04 17.87 10.72
CA THR A 332 11.77 17.96 9.98
C THR A 332 10.81 16.92 10.51
N ALA A 333 9.59 17.33 10.87
CA ALA A 333 8.54 16.42 11.31
C ALA A 333 7.15 16.95 10.94
N ARG A 334 6.30 16.11 10.34
CA ARG A 334 4.91 16.44 9.91
C ARG A 334 4.78 17.83 9.24
N GLY A 335 5.60 18.09 8.23
CA GLY A 335 5.56 19.36 7.51
C GLY A 335 6.08 20.58 8.26
N GLU A 336 6.78 20.41 9.38
CA GLU A 336 7.35 21.50 10.17
C GLU A 336 8.87 21.34 10.37
N VAL A 337 9.57 22.46 10.54
CA VAL A 337 11.00 22.50 10.87
C VAL A 337 11.20 22.94 12.31
N PHE A 338 11.90 22.10 13.08
CA PHE A 338 12.28 22.36 14.45
C PHE A 338 13.78 22.61 14.56
N ASN A 339 14.17 23.50 15.46
CA ASN A 339 15.55 23.73 15.87
C ASN A 339 15.68 23.45 17.38
N LEU A 340 16.31 22.33 17.73
CA LEU A 340 16.43 21.81 19.09
C LEU A 340 17.87 21.91 19.61
N PRO A 341 18.09 22.05 20.93
CA PRO A 341 19.41 21.84 21.53
C PRO A 341 19.77 20.34 21.49
N ALA A 342 21.03 20.02 21.22
CA ALA A 342 21.52 18.64 21.29
C ALA A 342 21.54 18.09 22.73
N THR A 343 21.60 18.96 23.74
CA THR A 343 21.64 18.59 25.17
C THR A 343 20.55 19.26 26.01
N LYS A 344 20.71 20.55 26.35
CA LYS A 344 19.76 21.33 27.16
C LYS A 344 19.47 22.69 26.52
N GLY A 345 18.23 23.15 26.57
CA GLY A 345 17.82 24.44 26.05
C GLY A 345 16.38 24.46 25.52
N VAL A 346 16.07 25.45 24.70
CA VAL A 346 14.72 25.69 24.15
C VAL A 346 14.57 25.02 22.78
N THR A 347 13.51 24.22 22.62
CA THR A 347 13.03 23.72 21.32
C THR A 347 12.23 24.81 20.61
N LYS A 348 12.58 25.13 19.36
CA LYS A 348 11.87 26.11 18.53
C LYS A 348 11.25 25.42 17.32
N ASN A 349 9.93 25.53 17.10
CA ASN A 349 9.34 25.36 15.77
C ASN A 349 9.49 26.69 15.01
N ILE A 350 10.27 26.68 13.93
CA ILE A 350 10.69 27.90 13.20
C ILE A 350 9.80 28.24 11.99
N THR A 351 8.98 27.30 11.52
CA THR A 351 8.11 27.45 10.34
C THR A 351 6.67 27.76 10.73
N ARG A 352 5.99 26.89 11.50
CA ARG A 352 4.59 27.00 11.92
C ARG A 352 3.64 27.22 10.73
N THR A 353 3.75 26.38 9.73
CA THR A 353 3.09 26.47 8.43
C THR A 353 2.19 25.27 8.17
N PRO A 354 1.04 25.12 8.87
CA PRO A 354 0.17 23.95 8.71
C PRO A 354 -0.48 23.80 7.32
N GLY A 355 -0.36 24.81 6.45
CA GLY A 355 -0.80 24.74 5.05
C GLY A 355 0.32 24.49 4.04
N ALA A 356 1.52 24.14 4.51
CA ALA A 356 2.67 23.82 3.68
C ALA A 356 3.40 22.58 4.22
N HIS A 357 4.11 21.90 3.34
CA HIS A 357 4.90 20.73 3.65
C HIS A 357 6.38 21.06 3.63
N GLU A 358 6.91 21.40 4.80
CA GLU A 358 8.34 21.60 4.98
C GLU A 358 9.07 20.26 5.07
N ARG A 359 10.14 20.09 4.29
CA ARG A 359 10.89 18.84 4.14
C ARG A 359 12.40 19.03 4.12
N SER A 360 13.10 17.98 4.53
CA SER A 360 14.56 17.82 4.37
C SER A 360 15.38 19.00 4.91
N ALA A 361 15.06 19.52 6.11
CA ALA A 361 15.75 20.69 6.63
C ALA A 361 17.23 20.40 6.93
N GLN A 362 18.12 21.28 6.46
CA GLN A 362 19.57 21.17 6.63
C GLN A 362 20.19 22.46 7.14
N TRP A 363 21.09 22.34 8.11
CA TRP A 363 21.96 23.44 8.54
C TRP A 363 22.94 23.85 7.44
N SER A 364 23.16 25.15 7.29
CA SER A 364 24.28 25.65 6.50
C SER A 364 25.61 25.25 7.18
N PRO A 365 26.65 24.87 6.42
CA PRO A 365 27.95 24.49 6.99
C PRO A 365 28.65 25.59 7.80
N ASP A 366 28.27 26.87 7.62
CA ASP A 366 28.74 28.00 8.43
C ASP A 366 27.92 28.24 9.72
N GLY A 367 26.84 27.48 9.94
CA GLY A 367 26.02 27.50 11.15
C GLY A 367 25.07 28.69 11.27
N LYS A 368 24.92 29.52 10.23
CA LYS A 368 24.10 30.74 10.30
C LYS A 368 22.65 30.55 9.89
N SER A 369 22.34 29.53 9.09
CA SER A 369 21.01 29.39 8.50
C SER A 369 20.59 27.94 8.38
N ILE A 370 19.29 27.73 8.18
CA ILE A 370 18.68 26.43 7.91
C ILE A 370 17.94 26.55 6.59
N ALA A 371 18.26 25.69 5.62
CA ALA A 371 17.50 25.54 4.38
C ALA A 371 16.53 24.37 4.48
N TYR A 372 15.43 24.44 3.74
CA TYR A 372 14.44 23.37 3.65
C TYR A 372 13.65 23.49 2.33
N ILE A 373 13.00 22.40 1.94
CA ILE A 373 12.04 22.39 0.83
C ILE A 373 10.66 22.74 1.38
N SER A 374 9.96 23.68 0.76
CA SER A 374 8.57 24.04 1.07
C SER A 374 7.72 23.96 -0.19
N ASP A 375 6.43 23.64 -0.04
CA ASP A 375 5.45 23.77 -1.12
C ASP A 375 4.48 24.95 -0.91
N ALA A 376 4.80 25.90 -0.02
CA ALA A 376 3.93 27.03 0.33
C ALA A 376 3.51 27.92 -0.86
N THR A 377 4.23 27.87 -1.98
CA THR A 377 3.88 28.59 -3.22
C THR A 377 2.88 27.86 -4.11
N GLY A 378 2.58 26.61 -3.77
CA GLY A 378 1.90 25.65 -4.63
C GLY A 378 2.84 24.74 -5.42
N GLU A 379 4.14 25.06 -5.53
CA GLU A 379 5.20 24.20 -6.10
C GLU A 379 6.32 24.00 -5.07
N THR A 380 7.14 22.95 -5.25
CA THR A 380 8.26 22.67 -4.33
C THR A 380 9.43 23.61 -4.58
N GLU A 381 9.78 24.41 -3.58
CA GLU A 381 10.82 25.45 -3.64
C GLU A 381 11.77 25.34 -2.44
N LEU A 382 13.01 25.81 -2.60
CA LEU A 382 13.96 25.93 -1.51
C LEU A 382 13.77 27.25 -0.77
N TYR A 383 13.75 27.17 0.56
CA TYR A 383 13.68 28.28 1.47
C TYR A 383 14.89 28.30 2.40
N LEU A 384 15.20 29.47 2.94
CA LEU A 384 16.27 29.70 3.90
C LEU A 384 15.75 30.52 5.07
N GLN A 385 16.13 30.15 6.29
CA GLN A 385 15.81 30.94 7.48
C GLN A 385 17.06 31.10 8.36
N ASP A 386 17.22 32.28 8.96
CA ASP A 386 18.28 32.52 9.94
C ASP A 386 18.12 31.57 11.13
N ALA A 387 19.23 30.99 11.59
CA ALA A 387 19.23 29.97 12.63
C ALA A 387 18.87 30.51 14.03
N VAL A 388 19.07 31.81 14.27
CA VAL A 388 18.82 32.47 15.54
C VAL A 388 17.43 33.08 15.53
N GLU A 389 17.20 34.04 14.64
CA GLU A 389 15.93 34.77 14.45
C GLU A 389 15.85 35.38 13.04
N GLY A 390 14.74 35.15 12.33
CA GLY A 390 14.52 35.75 11.01
C GLY A 390 13.27 35.21 10.31
N ASN A 391 12.80 35.97 9.32
CA ASN A 391 11.73 35.53 8.42
C ASN A 391 12.28 34.60 7.34
N PRO A 392 11.49 33.64 6.84
CA PRO A 392 11.91 32.77 5.76
C PRO A 392 12.14 33.56 4.46
N VAL A 393 13.16 33.16 3.71
CA VAL A 393 13.54 33.72 2.41
C VAL A 393 13.43 32.62 1.36
N GLN A 394 12.54 32.81 0.40
CA GLN A 394 12.42 31.94 -0.77
C GLN A 394 13.66 32.08 -1.66
N LEU A 395 14.34 30.96 -1.95
CA LEU A 395 15.54 30.90 -2.78
C LEU A 395 15.25 30.52 -4.24
N THR A 396 14.29 29.62 -4.49
CA THR A 396 13.89 29.21 -5.85
C THR A 396 12.44 29.62 -6.14
N LYS A 397 12.07 29.70 -7.43
CA LYS A 397 10.72 30.06 -7.86
C LYS A 397 10.35 29.38 -9.18
N ASN A 398 9.06 29.10 -9.34
CA ASN A 398 8.49 28.50 -10.55
C ASN A 398 9.13 27.16 -10.92
N ASN A 399 9.49 26.34 -9.93
CA ASN A 399 9.88 24.96 -10.21
C ASN A 399 8.72 24.24 -10.91
N ASP A 400 9.06 23.45 -11.92
CA ASP A 400 8.12 22.79 -12.81
C ASP A 400 7.95 21.29 -12.51
N THR A 401 8.53 20.82 -11.40
CA THR A 401 8.46 19.44 -10.94
C THR A 401 8.92 19.33 -9.48
N TYR A 402 8.65 18.19 -8.85
CA TYR A 402 8.98 17.90 -7.45
C TYR A 402 10.50 17.83 -7.18
N ILE A 403 11.01 18.64 -6.24
CA ILE A 403 12.37 18.52 -5.67
C ILE A 403 12.43 17.29 -4.76
N ARG A 404 13.39 16.40 -5.03
CA ARG A 404 13.59 15.14 -4.29
C ARG A 404 14.47 15.37 -3.07
N THR A 405 15.71 15.80 -3.29
CA THR A 405 16.71 16.03 -2.25
C THR A 405 17.55 17.26 -2.57
N PHE A 406 18.26 17.79 -1.58
CA PHE A 406 19.27 18.83 -1.78
C PHE A 406 20.43 18.65 -0.80
N GLU A 407 21.59 19.22 -1.12
CA GLU A 407 22.79 19.23 -0.29
C GLU A 407 23.50 20.59 -0.36
N TRP A 408 24.09 21.01 0.76
CA TRP A 408 24.89 22.23 0.83
C TRP A 408 26.32 22.03 0.33
N SER A 409 26.87 23.04 -0.35
CA SER A 409 28.31 23.11 -0.55
C SER A 409 29.03 23.39 0.78
N PRO A 410 30.18 22.75 1.07
CA PRO A 410 30.93 22.98 2.31
C PRO A 410 31.29 24.45 2.61
N ASP A 411 31.37 25.31 1.59
CA ASP A 411 31.62 26.75 1.75
C ASP A 411 30.35 27.60 2.00
N SER A 412 29.18 26.96 2.11
CA SER A 412 27.86 27.57 2.35
C SER A 412 27.37 28.54 1.27
N LYS A 413 27.97 28.56 0.07
CA LYS A 413 27.58 29.52 -0.99
C LYS A 413 26.56 28.96 -1.98
N THR A 414 26.52 27.65 -2.14
CA THR A 414 25.67 26.99 -3.12
C THR A 414 24.93 25.80 -2.53
N ILE A 415 23.82 25.45 -3.16
CA ILE A 415 23.04 24.24 -2.87
C ILE A 415 22.92 23.46 -4.19
N VAL A 416 23.13 22.15 -4.15
CA VAL A 416 22.77 21.25 -5.25
C VAL A 416 21.46 20.55 -4.92
N TYR A 417 20.56 20.40 -5.89
CA TYR A 417 19.31 19.65 -5.69
C TYR A 417 18.94 18.81 -6.91
N THR A 418 18.23 17.71 -6.67
CA THR A 418 17.68 16.83 -7.71
C THR A 418 16.16 16.91 -7.75
N ASP A 419 15.59 16.54 -8.90
CA ASP A 419 14.15 16.62 -9.11
C ASP A 419 13.59 15.47 -9.97
N ARG A 420 12.25 15.40 -10.07
CA ARG A 420 11.55 14.34 -10.81
C ARG A 420 11.78 14.31 -12.32
N LYS A 421 12.41 15.33 -12.90
CA LYS A 421 12.83 15.33 -14.32
C LYS A 421 14.26 14.82 -14.52
N ASN A 422 14.82 14.15 -13.51
CA ASN A 422 16.18 13.57 -13.49
C ASN A 422 17.26 14.63 -13.70
N ARG A 423 17.07 15.84 -13.13
CA ARG A 423 18.01 16.95 -13.25
C ARG A 423 18.88 17.08 -12.01
N ILE A 424 20.13 17.50 -12.19
CA ILE A 424 20.98 18.07 -11.13
C ILE A 424 21.05 19.57 -11.34
N ASN A 425 20.57 20.34 -10.37
CA ASN A 425 20.52 21.79 -10.41
C ASN A 425 21.43 22.39 -9.33
N LEU A 426 22.15 23.47 -9.67
CA LEU A 426 23.00 24.23 -8.75
C LEU A 426 22.40 25.61 -8.51
N LEU A 427 22.11 25.91 -7.25
CA LEU A 427 21.60 27.18 -6.76
C LEU A 427 22.73 27.98 -6.12
N ASP A 428 22.98 29.18 -6.61
CA ASP A 428 23.77 30.19 -5.89
C ASP A 428 22.88 30.91 -4.86
N VAL A 429 23.24 30.82 -3.58
CA VAL A 429 22.36 31.26 -2.48
C VAL A 429 22.23 32.79 -2.42
N ALA A 430 23.31 33.52 -2.71
CA ALA A 430 23.32 34.97 -2.61
C ALA A 430 22.53 35.63 -3.77
N SER A 431 22.77 35.21 -5.00
CA SER A 431 22.12 35.72 -6.20
C SER A 431 20.78 35.05 -6.51
N ARG A 432 20.50 33.89 -5.90
CA ARG A 432 19.31 33.05 -6.14
C ARG A 432 19.22 32.53 -7.57
N ARG A 433 20.36 32.43 -8.25
CA ARG A 433 20.44 31.93 -9.62
C ARG A 433 20.52 30.41 -9.60
N VAL A 434 19.60 29.76 -10.29
CA VAL A 434 19.63 28.32 -10.56
C VAL A 434 20.32 28.06 -11.90
N THR A 435 21.21 27.07 -11.94
CA THR A 435 21.88 26.58 -13.15
C THR A 435 21.72 25.06 -13.22
N MET A 436 21.07 24.55 -14.26
CA MET A 436 21.04 23.11 -14.53
C MET A 436 22.45 22.64 -14.92
N LEU A 437 22.98 21.64 -14.22
CA LEU A 437 24.29 21.05 -14.49
C LEU A 437 24.17 19.84 -15.42
N LEU A 438 23.17 18.99 -15.17
CA LEU A 438 22.92 17.74 -15.89
C LEU A 438 21.43 17.44 -15.93
N GLN A 439 20.97 16.78 -16.99
CA GLN A 439 19.70 16.06 -17.04
C GLN A 439 19.94 14.68 -17.64
N ASP A 440 19.60 13.63 -16.89
CA ASP A 440 19.73 12.25 -17.38
C ASP A 440 18.40 11.76 -17.97
N PRO A 441 18.36 11.31 -19.24
CA PRO A 441 17.11 10.89 -19.88
C PRO A 441 16.64 9.48 -19.48
N VAL A 442 17.45 8.72 -18.74
CA VAL A 442 17.19 7.31 -18.41
C VAL A 442 16.65 7.19 -16.99
N SER A 443 17.42 7.63 -15.99
CA SER A 443 17.08 7.47 -14.58
C SER A 443 17.55 8.65 -13.72
N GLU A 444 17.09 8.71 -12.48
CA GLU A 444 17.50 9.74 -11.54
C GLU A 444 18.99 9.60 -11.20
N PRO A 445 19.79 10.68 -11.27
CA PRO A 445 21.11 10.69 -10.65
C PRO A 445 20.98 10.67 -9.12
N GLU A 446 21.53 9.64 -8.47
CA GLU A 446 21.42 9.43 -7.01
C GLU A 446 22.71 9.84 -6.28
N ASP A 447 22.64 9.91 -4.94
CA ASP A 447 23.79 10.12 -4.05
C ASP A 447 24.64 11.38 -4.36
N VAL A 448 24.00 12.48 -4.77
CA VAL A 448 24.70 13.71 -5.16
C VAL A 448 25.34 14.39 -3.93
N THR A 449 26.68 14.44 -3.86
CA THR A 449 27.42 15.10 -2.77
C THR A 449 28.57 15.96 -3.27
N PHE A 450 28.98 16.97 -2.47
CA PHE A 450 30.07 17.88 -2.80
C PHE A 450 31.44 17.36 -2.36
N SER A 451 32.50 17.78 -3.08
CA SER A 451 33.86 17.71 -2.58
C SER A 451 34.10 18.68 -1.41
N PRO A 452 35.09 18.42 -0.53
CA PRO A 452 35.40 19.29 0.60
C PRO A 452 35.81 20.73 0.22
N ASP A 453 36.27 20.95 -1.01
CA ASP A 453 36.59 22.30 -1.54
C ASP A 453 35.46 22.95 -2.35
N SER A 454 34.27 22.33 -2.38
CA SER A 454 33.06 22.82 -3.08
C SER A 454 33.20 22.97 -4.60
N LYS A 455 34.25 22.41 -5.22
CA LYS A 455 34.52 22.56 -6.67
C LYS A 455 34.06 21.37 -7.52
N TRP A 456 33.79 20.24 -6.88
CA TRP A 456 33.38 19.01 -7.54
C TRP A 456 32.10 18.45 -6.90
N LEU A 457 31.35 17.70 -7.71
CA LEU A 457 30.27 16.83 -7.25
C LEU A 457 30.66 15.38 -7.50
N THR A 458 30.09 14.46 -6.72
CA THR A 458 30.02 13.04 -7.03
C THR A 458 28.57 12.59 -6.99
N TYR A 459 28.23 11.59 -7.79
CA TYR A 459 26.88 10.99 -7.86
C TYR A 459 26.95 9.65 -8.60
N THR A 460 25.82 8.96 -8.64
CA THR A 460 25.63 7.73 -9.41
C THR A 460 24.57 7.90 -10.48
N ARG A 461 24.71 7.22 -11.61
CA ARG A 461 23.67 7.10 -12.64
C ARG A 461 23.90 5.88 -13.51
N ASP A 462 22.84 5.38 -14.12
CA ASP A 462 22.91 4.21 -14.99
C ASP A 462 23.46 4.56 -16.37
N VAL A 463 24.03 3.57 -17.03
CA VAL A 463 24.41 3.65 -18.45
C VAL A 463 23.64 2.60 -19.25
N ASP A 464 23.75 2.62 -20.58
CA ASP A 464 22.93 1.80 -21.49
C ASP A 464 22.84 0.29 -21.19
N ASN A 465 23.81 -0.28 -20.45
CA ASN A 465 23.78 -1.68 -20.02
C ASN A 465 23.21 -1.89 -18.62
N GLU A 466 22.49 -0.90 -18.08
CA GLU A 466 21.83 -0.90 -16.77
C GLU A 466 22.79 -1.02 -15.58
N ILE A 467 24.08 -0.74 -15.80
CA ILE A 467 25.07 -0.69 -14.71
C ILE A 467 25.13 0.73 -14.15
N THR A 468 24.99 0.85 -12.84
CA THR A 468 25.14 2.10 -12.11
C THR A 468 26.61 2.48 -11.93
N ILE A 469 26.99 3.67 -12.36
CA ILE A 469 28.37 4.17 -12.39
C ILE A 469 28.54 5.34 -11.43
N VAL A 470 29.68 5.39 -10.72
CA VAL A 470 30.09 6.55 -9.92
C VAL A 470 30.78 7.56 -10.81
N TYR A 471 30.33 8.81 -10.78
CA TYR A 471 30.90 9.92 -11.52
C TYR A 471 31.47 10.99 -10.59
N VAL A 472 32.50 11.70 -11.05
CA VAL A 472 32.95 12.97 -10.50
C VAL A 472 32.73 14.07 -11.54
N TYR A 473 32.13 15.18 -11.13
CA TYR A 473 31.78 16.30 -12.00
C TYR A 473 32.49 17.58 -11.55
N ASN A 474 33.23 18.20 -12.46
CA ASN A 474 33.81 19.52 -12.23
C ASN A 474 32.76 20.61 -12.48
N ILE A 475 32.46 21.41 -11.45
CA ILE A 475 31.40 22.42 -11.53
C ILE A 475 31.77 23.56 -12.47
N ALA A 476 33.02 24.04 -12.41
CA ALA A 476 33.47 25.18 -13.19
C ALA A 476 33.61 24.84 -14.68
N ASP A 477 34.21 23.69 -14.98
CA ASP A 477 34.46 23.21 -16.34
C ASP A 477 33.22 22.56 -16.97
N LYS A 478 32.19 22.29 -16.17
CA LYS A 478 30.96 21.58 -16.55
C LYS A 478 31.23 20.24 -17.21
N LYS A 479 32.09 19.44 -16.59
CA LYS A 479 32.58 18.19 -17.17
C LYS A 479 32.52 17.05 -16.17
N GLU A 480 31.85 15.97 -16.57
CA GLU A 480 31.80 14.70 -15.84
C GLU A 480 32.95 13.76 -16.22
N TYR A 481 33.30 12.88 -15.30
CA TYR A 481 34.28 11.83 -15.46
C TYR A 481 33.79 10.56 -14.75
N PRO A 482 33.68 9.40 -15.44
CA PRO A 482 33.38 8.14 -14.77
C PRO A 482 34.57 7.72 -13.91
N VAL A 483 34.31 7.35 -12.66
CA VAL A 483 35.30 6.80 -11.73
C VAL A 483 35.33 5.27 -11.84
N THR A 484 34.16 4.65 -12.01
CA THR A 484 34.01 3.21 -12.17
C THR A 484 33.78 2.81 -13.63
N ASP A 485 34.10 1.56 -13.93
CA ASP A 485 33.86 0.94 -15.24
C ASP A 485 32.42 0.41 -15.37
N LYS A 486 32.03 0.00 -16.59
CA LYS A 486 30.67 -0.49 -16.93
C LYS A 486 30.42 -1.98 -16.61
N TRP A 487 31.19 -2.59 -15.71
CA TRP A 487 31.06 -4.02 -15.41
C TRP A 487 30.29 -4.32 -14.12
N TYR A 488 30.25 -3.38 -13.17
CA TYR A 488 29.72 -3.65 -11.83
C TYR A 488 28.97 -2.45 -11.28
N ASN A 489 27.81 -2.71 -10.67
CA ASN A 489 27.03 -1.68 -10.00
C ASN A 489 27.82 -1.06 -8.85
N SER A 490 27.81 0.27 -8.80
CA SER A 490 28.45 1.06 -7.75
C SER A 490 27.51 2.12 -7.21
N SER A 491 27.60 2.39 -5.90
CA SER A 491 26.66 3.25 -5.18
C SER A 491 27.32 4.03 -4.03
N SER A 492 26.60 5.02 -3.52
CA SER A 492 26.90 5.81 -2.32
C SER A 492 28.30 6.44 -2.29
N PRO A 493 28.73 7.17 -3.34
CA PRO A 493 30.04 7.80 -3.34
C PRO A 493 30.14 9.01 -2.42
N VAL A 494 31.24 9.13 -1.68
CA VAL A 494 31.58 10.32 -0.87
C VAL A 494 33.07 10.66 -0.95
N PHE A 495 33.41 11.95 -0.92
CA PHE A 495 34.80 12.39 -0.84
C PHE A 495 35.34 12.25 0.59
N SER A 496 36.62 11.89 0.74
CA SER A 496 37.32 12.07 2.01
C SER A 496 37.50 13.56 2.31
N THR A 497 37.46 13.96 3.58
CA THR A 497 37.59 15.38 3.96
C THR A 497 38.96 15.99 3.61
N ASP A 498 40.00 15.15 3.46
CA ASP A 498 41.32 15.58 3.00
C ASP A 498 41.47 15.66 1.47
N GLY A 499 40.41 15.32 0.72
CA GLY A 499 40.34 15.45 -0.73
C GLY A 499 41.17 14.44 -1.52
N LYS A 500 41.70 13.38 -0.88
CA LYS A 500 42.55 12.38 -1.54
C LYS A 500 41.79 11.19 -2.12
N TYR A 501 40.66 10.83 -1.52
CA TYR A 501 39.92 9.62 -1.85
C TYR A 501 38.47 9.91 -2.19
N LEU A 502 37.91 9.07 -3.05
CA LEU A 502 36.47 8.87 -3.18
C LEU A 502 36.12 7.47 -2.68
N ILE A 503 35.26 7.39 -1.67
CA ILE A 503 34.81 6.14 -1.06
C ILE A 503 33.46 5.78 -1.66
N PHE A 504 33.24 4.51 -2.01
CA PHE A 504 31.97 4.05 -2.59
C PHE A 504 31.77 2.54 -2.36
N SER A 505 30.54 2.06 -2.57
CA SER A 505 30.25 0.63 -2.62
C SER A 505 30.28 0.09 -4.05
N SER A 506 30.69 -1.17 -4.26
CA SER A 506 30.68 -1.80 -5.59
C SER A 506 30.45 -3.31 -5.54
N ALA A 507 29.59 -3.81 -6.42
CA ALA A 507 29.17 -5.21 -6.53
C ALA A 507 30.20 -6.09 -7.27
N ARG A 508 31.40 -6.26 -6.70
CA ARG A 508 32.51 -7.02 -7.32
C ARG A 508 32.84 -8.35 -6.64
N ASP A 509 32.11 -8.72 -5.58
CA ASP A 509 32.35 -9.95 -4.81
C ASP A 509 31.45 -11.11 -5.23
N PHE A 510 31.94 -11.88 -6.21
CA PHE A 510 31.24 -13.04 -6.76
C PHE A 510 31.30 -14.25 -5.83
N ASN A 511 30.22 -14.47 -5.08
CA ASN A 511 30.08 -15.61 -4.17
C ASN A 511 28.73 -16.33 -4.43
N PRO A 512 28.63 -17.21 -5.46
CA PRO A 512 27.38 -17.85 -5.80
C PRO A 512 26.95 -18.84 -4.71
N THR A 513 25.66 -18.87 -4.41
CA THR A 513 25.03 -19.89 -3.55
C THR A 513 24.21 -20.83 -4.42
N TYR A 514 24.50 -22.13 -4.36
CA TYR A 514 23.70 -23.13 -5.06
C TYR A 514 22.37 -23.38 -4.36
N GLY A 515 21.29 -23.44 -5.15
CA GLY A 515 19.98 -23.87 -4.69
C GLY A 515 19.95 -25.38 -4.42
N TRP A 516 19.25 -25.78 -3.35
CA TRP A 516 19.01 -27.21 -3.05
C TRP A 516 17.65 -27.70 -3.55
N LEU A 517 16.67 -26.81 -3.68
CA LEU A 517 15.37 -27.12 -4.28
C LEU A 517 15.51 -27.28 -5.80
N GLU A 518 16.30 -26.40 -6.41
CA GLU A 518 16.58 -26.40 -7.85
C GLU A 518 18.06 -26.25 -8.11
N TRP A 519 18.55 -26.92 -9.16
CA TRP A 519 19.91 -26.75 -9.65
C TRP A 519 20.05 -25.39 -10.35
N ASN A 520 20.21 -24.35 -9.54
CA ASN A 520 20.38 -22.96 -9.92
C ASN A 520 21.33 -22.27 -8.93
N HIS A 521 21.68 -21.01 -9.18
CA HIS A 521 22.53 -20.22 -8.29
C HIS A 521 22.01 -18.81 -8.12
N VAL A 522 22.33 -18.19 -6.99
CA VAL A 522 22.02 -16.78 -6.70
C VAL A 522 23.25 -16.08 -6.11
N TYR A 523 23.34 -14.77 -6.34
CA TYR A 523 24.34 -13.89 -5.72
C TYR A 523 23.63 -12.96 -4.75
N ASN A 524 23.77 -13.20 -3.44
CA ASN A 524 22.99 -12.47 -2.41
C ASN A 524 23.68 -11.20 -1.89
N ASN A 525 25.01 -11.20 -1.79
CA ASN A 525 25.81 -10.09 -1.25
C ASN A 525 27.09 -9.93 -2.07
N MET A 526 27.07 -9.02 -3.04
CA MET A 526 28.22 -8.77 -3.93
C MET A 526 29.00 -7.51 -3.58
N TYR A 527 28.46 -6.66 -2.71
CA TYR A 527 28.97 -5.33 -2.46
C TYR A 527 30.16 -5.35 -1.47
N GLY A 528 31.21 -4.61 -1.80
CA GLY A 528 32.34 -4.30 -0.92
C GLY A 528 32.49 -2.78 -0.75
N VAL A 529 33.46 -2.36 0.07
CA VAL A 529 33.86 -0.94 0.21
C VAL A 529 35.13 -0.68 -0.58
N TYR A 530 35.12 0.36 -1.40
CA TYR A 530 36.22 0.72 -2.29
C TYR A 530 36.63 2.18 -2.11
N ILE A 531 37.90 2.46 -2.37
CA ILE A 531 38.46 3.82 -2.39
C ILE A 531 39.13 4.07 -3.74
N ALA A 532 38.81 5.16 -4.41
CA ALA A 532 39.53 5.63 -5.59
C ALA A 532 40.54 6.73 -5.21
N LEU A 533 41.79 6.59 -5.62
CA LEU A 533 42.83 7.60 -5.38
C LEU A 533 42.71 8.72 -6.43
N LEU A 534 42.26 9.91 -6.02
CA LEU A 534 41.85 10.98 -6.94
C LEU A 534 43.03 11.53 -7.77
N ALA A 535 44.19 11.72 -7.15
CA ALA A 535 45.41 12.16 -7.83
C ALA A 535 46.32 10.97 -8.17
N LYS A 536 47.06 11.08 -9.28
CA LYS A 536 47.99 10.03 -9.73
C LYS A 536 49.15 9.80 -8.75
N ASP A 537 49.53 10.82 -8.01
CA ASP A 537 50.62 10.83 -7.02
C ASP A 537 50.17 10.53 -5.59
N THR A 538 48.86 10.29 -5.36
CA THR A 538 48.38 9.84 -4.05
C THR A 538 48.84 8.39 -3.82
N PRO A 539 49.63 8.11 -2.75
CA PRO A 539 50.04 6.75 -2.44
C PRO A 539 48.86 5.90 -1.94
N SER A 540 48.90 4.59 -2.19
CA SER A 540 47.95 3.66 -1.56
C SER A 540 48.09 3.69 -0.03
N PRO A 541 46.98 3.72 0.74
CA PRO A 541 47.04 3.60 2.19
C PRO A 541 47.58 2.25 2.67
N PHE A 542 47.65 1.23 1.80
CA PHE A 542 48.11 -0.13 2.12
C PHE A 542 49.53 -0.43 1.64
N LEU A 543 50.33 0.59 1.31
CA LEU A 543 51.75 0.40 1.02
C LEU A 543 52.45 -0.23 2.24
N GLN A 544 53.03 -1.42 2.04
CA GLN A 544 53.82 -2.09 3.07
C GLN A 544 55.11 -1.32 3.36
N LYS A 545 55.47 -1.20 4.65
CA LYS A 545 56.76 -0.68 5.09
C LYS A 545 57.64 -1.86 5.49
N ASP A 546 58.86 -1.93 4.96
CA ASP A 546 59.83 -2.95 5.37
C ASP A 546 60.28 -2.68 6.82
N ALA A 547 60.42 -3.74 7.62
CA ALA A 547 60.92 -3.67 8.99
C ALA A 547 62.45 -3.59 8.98
N GLY A 548 62.97 -2.51 8.41
CA GLY A 548 64.40 -2.19 8.38
C GLY A 548 64.88 -1.63 9.72
N VAL A 549 65.88 -2.29 10.30
CA VAL A 549 66.74 -1.79 11.38
C VAL A 549 67.12 -0.34 11.13
N ASN A 550 67.07 0.48 12.19
CA ASN A 550 67.67 1.82 12.23
C ASN A 550 69.11 1.78 11.72
N ASN A 551 69.30 2.08 10.43
CA ASN A 551 70.56 2.57 9.90
C ASN A 551 70.31 4.00 9.43
N SER A 552 70.60 4.90 10.35
CA SER A 552 70.82 6.32 10.16
C SER A 552 71.69 6.60 8.93
N THR A 553 71.21 7.46 8.04
CA THR A 553 71.90 8.41 7.13
C THR A 553 70.81 8.85 6.14
N GLU A 554 70.33 10.08 6.01
CA GLU A 554 70.77 11.47 6.20
C GLU A 554 69.45 12.29 6.32
N SER A 555 69.29 13.45 6.93
CA SER A 555 70.18 14.39 7.64
C SER A 555 69.23 15.30 8.44
N GLU A 556 69.35 15.27 9.77
CA GLU A 556 68.87 16.38 10.60
C GLU A 556 69.77 17.60 10.38
N THR A 557 69.17 18.78 10.34
CA THR A 557 69.76 20.03 10.85
C THR A 557 68.63 21.02 11.18
N PRO A 558 68.80 21.92 12.16
CA PRO A 558 68.17 21.72 13.47
C PRO A 558 67.16 22.82 13.85
N LYS A 559 66.33 22.50 14.85
CA LYS A 559 65.57 23.48 15.64
C LYS A 559 66.49 24.54 16.25
N ALA A 560 66.16 25.82 16.02
CA ALA A 560 66.54 26.91 16.90
C ALA A 560 65.26 27.48 17.55
N ALA A 561 65.26 27.52 18.88
CA ALA A 561 64.26 28.19 19.68
C ALA A 561 64.52 29.70 19.71
N ALA A 562 63.47 30.53 19.68
CA ALA A 562 63.51 31.87 20.26
C ALA A 562 62.12 32.41 20.62
N ASP A 563 62.15 33.15 21.72
CA ASP A 563 61.13 33.78 22.54
C ASP A 563 60.19 34.82 21.89
N LYS A 564 59.18 35.19 22.68
CA LYS A 564 58.22 36.31 22.52
C LYS A 564 58.93 37.66 22.24
N ASN A 565 58.47 38.45 21.26
CA ASN A 565 57.71 39.71 21.48
C ASN A 565 57.38 40.50 20.19
N SER A 566 56.16 41.06 20.17
CA SER A 566 55.66 42.30 19.54
C SER A 566 56.07 42.74 18.11
N GLY A 567 55.07 42.94 17.24
CA GLY A 567 55.16 43.86 16.10
C GLY A 567 54.08 43.70 15.03
N LYS A 568 53.05 44.57 15.03
CA LYS A 568 52.11 44.77 13.92
C LYS A 568 52.85 45.20 12.64
N LYS A 569 52.51 44.60 11.49
CA LYS A 569 52.23 45.33 10.24
C LYS A 569 51.59 44.44 9.18
N ASP A 570 50.52 44.98 8.61
CA ASP A 570 49.73 44.47 7.50
C ASP A 570 50.56 44.26 6.22
N ALA A 571 50.40 43.10 5.59
CA ALA A 571 50.60 42.93 4.16
C ALA A 571 49.66 41.82 3.67
N LYS A 572 48.59 42.24 2.97
CA LYS A 572 47.74 41.37 2.16
C LYS A 572 48.59 40.70 1.09
N ALA A 573 48.68 39.37 1.14
CA ALA A 573 49.02 38.54 0.00
C ALA A 573 47.77 37.73 -0.35
N GLU A 574 47.13 38.08 -1.46
CA GLU A 574 46.10 37.26 -2.10
C GLU A 574 46.77 35.97 -2.58
N ALA A 575 46.60 34.90 -1.81
CA ALA A 575 46.90 33.55 -2.27
C ALA A 575 45.72 33.06 -3.12
N ASN A 576 45.95 32.84 -4.41
CA ASN A 576 45.04 32.06 -5.25
C ASN A 576 44.81 30.70 -4.56
N PRO A 577 43.57 30.31 -4.24
CA PRO A 577 43.32 29.05 -3.53
C PRO A 577 43.55 27.86 -4.46
N VAL A 578 44.68 27.17 -4.26
CA VAL A 578 44.96 25.85 -4.84
C VAL A 578 43.82 24.90 -4.43
N SER A 579 43.25 24.16 -5.40
CA SER A 579 42.20 23.16 -5.13
C SER A 579 42.70 22.12 -4.13
N LEU A 580 41.90 21.79 -3.11
CA LEU A 580 42.22 20.68 -2.20
C LEU A 580 42.09 19.34 -2.92
N VAL A 581 41.03 19.19 -3.72
CA VAL A 581 40.82 18.01 -4.54
C VAL A 581 41.59 18.14 -5.85
N LYS A 582 42.64 17.31 -5.98
CA LYS A 582 43.38 17.12 -7.23
C LYS A 582 42.87 15.86 -7.92
N PHE A 583 42.04 16.02 -8.94
CA PHE A 583 41.52 14.90 -9.73
C PHE A 583 42.33 14.72 -11.02
N THR A 584 42.85 13.52 -11.23
CA THR A 584 43.46 13.09 -12.50
C THR A 584 42.55 12.02 -13.11
N PRO A 585 41.94 12.21 -14.28
CA PRO A 585 41.05 11.21 -14.87
C PRO A 585 41.80 10.00 -15.46
N GLU A 586 43.02 10.20 -15.96
CA GLU A 586 43.77 9.14 -16.63
C GLU A 586 44.10 7.99 -15.66
N GLY A 587 43.67 6.77 -15.98
CA GLY A 587 43.91 5.58 -15.15
C GLY A 587 43.20 5.63 -13.79
N ILE A 588 42.06 6.31 -13.67
CA ILE A 588 41.32 6.37 -12.39
C ILE A 588 40.81 5.00 -11.94
N THR A 589 40.33 4.17 -12.89
CA THR A 589 39.85 2.80 -12.61
C THR A 589 40.97 1.87 -12.13
N GLU A 590 42.21 2.11 -12.56
CA GLU A 590 43.41 1.38 -12.13
C GLU A 590 43.86 1.78 -10.70
N ARG A 591 43.32 2.88 -10.17
CA ARG A 591 43.63 3.43 -8.84
C ARG A 591 42.52 3.18 -7.81
N ILE A 592 41.67 2.19 -8.05
CA ILE A 592 40.65 1.75 -7.11
C ILE A 592 41.23 0.64 -6.22
N ILE A 593 41.05 0.80 -4.90
CA ILE A 593 41.51 -0.15 -3.88
C ILE A 593 40.29 -0.66 -3.11
N LYS A 594 40.23 -1.98 -2.90
CA LYS A 594 39.21 -2.63 -2.07
C LYS A 594 39.64 -2.63 -0.60
N LEU A 595 38.74 -2.29 0.32
CA LEU A 595 38.95 -2.52 1.75
C LEU A 595 38.75 -4.00 2.09
N PRO A 596 39.57 -4.60 2.98
CA PRO A 596 39.49 -6.02 3.35
C PRO A 596 38.34 -6.30 4.32
N VAL A 597 37.11 -6.02 3.89
CA VAL A 597 35.86 -6.23 4.65
C VAL A 597 34.97 -7.27 3.93
N ALA A 598 34.13 -7.97 4.69
CA ALA A 598 33.31 -9.06 4.16
C ALA A 598 32.13 -8.56 3.34
N ALA A 599 31.87 -9.15 2.17
CA ALA A 599 30.80 -8.71 1.27
C ALA A 599 29.44 -8.54 1.97
N SER A 600 28.81 -7.38 1.78
CA SER A 600 27.53 -6.99 2.37
C SER A 600 26.99 -5.75 1.68
N TYR A 601 25.76 -5.33 1.98
CA TYR A 601 25.27 -4.03 1.57
C TYR A 601 25.93 -2.94 2.44
N TYR A 602 26.44 -1.89 1.80
CA TYR A 602 27.15 -0.79 2.46
C TYR A 602 26.57 0.56 2.03
N GLY A 603 26.48 1.49 2.97
CA GLY A 603 26.02 2.86 2.74
C GLY A 603 26.42 3.80 3.88
N SER A 604 25.87 5.01 3.89
CA SER A 604 26.13 6.04 4.94
C SER A 604 27.62 6.28 5.18
N PHE A 605 28.37 6.50 4.10
CA PHE A 605 29.83 6.65 4.17
C PHE A 605 30.25 8.00 4.74
N TYR A 606 31.35 7.98 5.51
CA TYR A 606 32.11 9.17 5.90
C TYR A 606 33.59 8.84 6.00
N SER A 607 34.48 9.75 5.63
CA SER A 607 35.93 9.54 5.80
C SER A 607 36.68 10.82 6.14
N ASP A 608 37.53 10.74 7.15
CA ASP A 608 38.45 11.82 7.53
C ASP A 608 39.83 11.73 6.80
N GLY A 609 39.95 10.84 5.81
CA GLY A 609 41.20 10.54 5.11
C GLY A 609 42.11 9.51 5.81
N LYS A 610 41.80 9.12 7.05
CA LYS A 610 42.51 8.04 7.77
C LYS A 610 41.60 6.87 8.10
N LYS A 611 40.33 7.14 8.36
CA LYS A 611 39.29 6.18 8.70
C LYS A 611 38.15 6.27 7.71
N VAL A 612 37.50 5.13 7.48
CA VAL A 612 36.31 5.02 6.64
C VAL A 612 35.18 4.46 7.49
N TYR A 613 34.15 5.26 7.70
CA TYR A 613 32.93 4.90 8.41
C TYR A 613 31.87 4.49 7.41
N TYR A 614 31.07 3.50 7.76
CA TYR A 614 29.97 3.02 6.93
C TYR A 614 28.95 2.27 7.76
N TRP A 615 27.71 2.26 7.29
CA TRP A 615 26.70 1.33 7.76
C TRP A 615 26.79 0.03 6.98
N GLY A 616 26.74 -1.10 7.67
CA GLY A 616 26.73 -2.43 7.07
C GLY A 616 26.03 -3.44 7.99
N ARG A 617 26.35 -4.72 7.84
CA ARG A 617 25.71 -5.83 8.58
C ARG A 617 25.64 -5.58 10.10
N GLY A 618 24.46 -5.16 10.56
CA GLY A 618 24.13 -5.00 11.98
C GLY A 618 24.38 -3.62 12.59
N GLY A 619 24.92 -2.64 11.87
CA GLY A 619 25.15 -1.29 12.40
C GLY A 619 26.27 -0.51 11.73
N THR A 620 26.66 0.61 12.35
CA THR A 620 27.78 1.45 11.90
C THR A 620 29.11 0.86 12.32
N LYS A 621 30.05 0.82 11.39
CA LYS A 621 31.42 0.36 11.57
C LYS A 621 32.42 1.42 11.11
N VAL A 622 33.67 1.23 11.51
CA VAL A 622 34.81 2.02 11.06
C VAL A 622 35.94 1.11 10.64
N PHE A 623 36.59 1.44 9.52
CA PHE A 623 37.82 0.81 9.07
C PHE A 623 38.96 1.82 9.16
N ASP A 624 39.99 1.51 9.95
CA ASP A 624 41.21 2.31 10.02
C ASP A 624 42.15 1.92 8.88
N LEU A 625 42.48 2.88 8.00
CA LEU A 625 43.31 2.62 6.81
C LEU A 625 44.78 2.34 7.18
N GLY A 626 45.27 2.91 8.28
CA GLY A 626 46.64 2.74 8.74
C GLY A 626 46.85 1.43 9.49
N GLU A 627 45.93 1.10 10.40
CA GLU A 627 45.96 -0.16 11.16
C GLU A 627 45.38 -1.35 10.38
N GLN A 628 44.65 -1.08 9.29
CA GLN A 628 43.92 -2.07 8.48
C GLN A 628 42.95 -2.91 9.30
N LYS A 629 42.24 -2.26 10.22
CA LYS A 629 41.38 -2.92 11.21
C LYS A 629 39.95 -2.38 11.10
N GLU A 630 38.98 -3.30 11.07
CA GLU A 630 37.56 -3.00 11.22
C GLU A 630 37.17 -3.05 12.71
N GLU A 631 36.40 -2.07 13.16
CA GLU A 631 35.78 -2.06 14.49
C GLU A 631 34.31 -1.65 14.39
N THR A 632 33.49 -2.16 15.32
CA THR A 632 32.10 -1.72 15.47
C THR A 632 32.05 -0.37 16.18
N VAL A 633 31.38 0.61 15.57
CA VAL A 633 31.11 1.91 16.18
C VAL A 633 29.84 1.85 17.01
N ALA A 634 28.74 1.36 16.42
CA ALA A 634 27.46 1.28 17.09
C ALA A 634 26.53 0.22 16.45
N ASP A 635 26.04 -0.71 17.25
CA ASP A 635 25.06 -1.72 16.84
C ASP A 635 23.68 -1.10 16.60
N GLY A 636 23.07 -1.45 15.47
CA GLY A 636 21.73 -1.01 15.07
C GLY A 636 21.60 0.47 14.72
N ALA A 637 22.65 1.27 14.88
CA ALA A 637 22.63 2.70 14.64
C ALA A 637 23.17 3.06 13.26
N MET A 638 22.55 4.02 12.59
CA MET A 638 23.08 4.67 11.39
C MET A 638 23.77 5.99 11.76
N MET A 639 24.95 6.24 11.22
CA MET A 639 25.76 7.43 11.46
C MET A 639 25.77 8.35 10.25
N PHE A 640 25.68 9.65 10.49
CA PHE A 640 25.82 10.70 9.48
C PHE A 640 26.72 11.82 10.01
N VAL A 641 27.39 12.53 9.11
CA VAL A 641 28.21 13.70 9.45
C VAL A 641 27.85 14.83 8.51
N THR A 642 27.27 15.90 9.05
CA THR A 642 26.96 17.11 8.29
C THR A 642 28.25 17.79 7.82
N PRO A 643 28.33 18.30 6.57
CA PRO A 643 29.51 19.02 6.09
C PRO A 643 29.94 20.14 7.04
N GLY A 644 31.23 20.20 7.36
CA GLY A 644 31.80 21.17 8.29
C GLY A 644 31.63 20.83 9.79
N SER A 645 30.83 19.81 10.13
CA SER A 645 30.61 19.40 11.51
C SER A 645 31.81 18.66 12.10
N LYS A 646 32.07 18.90 13.39
CA LYS A 646 33.00 18.11 14.20
C LYS A 646 32.30 16.98 14.97
N LYS A 647 30.98 16.88 14.84
CA LYS A 647 30.14 15.90 15.51
C LYS A 647 29.53 14.93 14.50
N ALA A 648 29.20 13.74 14.99
CA ALA A 648 28.43 12.74 14.28
C ALA A 648 27.01 12.68 14.86
N THR A 649 26.05 12.43 13.98
CA THR A 649 24.65 12.21 14.32
C THR A 649 24.36 10.72 14.18
N PHE A 650 23.74 10.12 15.18
CA PHE A 650 23.27 8.74 15.12
C PHE A 650 21.76 8.68 15.20
N TYR A 651 21.17 7.81 14.39
CA TYR A 651 19.76 7.42 14.50
C TYR A 651 19.67 5.95 14.91
N LYS A 652 18.99 5.68 16.01
CA LYS A 652 18.81 4.33 16.56
C LYS A 652 17.51 4.27 17.37
N ASP A 653 16.70 3.24 17.14
CA ASP A 653 15.46 2.97 17.91
C ASP A 653 14.55 4.21 18.04
N GLU A 654 14.33 4.93 16.93
CA GLU A 654 13.56 6.19 16.87
C GLU A 654 14.14 7.36 17.70
N GLN A 655 15.38 7.24 18.15
CA GLN A 655 16.09 8.27 18.91
C GLN A 655 17.23 8.87 18.09
N VAL A 656 17.51 10.14 18.36
CA VAL A 656 18.61 10.91 17.76
C VAL A 656 19.69 11.11 18.82
N TYR A 657 20.95 10.92 18.44
CA TYR A 657 22.10 11.17 19.29
C TYR A 657 23.11 12.05 18.55
N VAL A 658 23.79 12.93 19.30
CA VAL A 658 24.88 13.77 18.77
C VAL A 658 26.11 13.55 19.63
N THR A 659 27.20 13.09 19.02
CA THR A 659 28.46 12.81 19.72
C THR A 659 29.65 13.38 18.94
N ASP A 660 30.83 13.44 19.54
CA ASP A 660 32.05 13.57 18.74
C ASP A 660 32.14 12.44 17.72
N ILE A 661 32.78 12.70 16.57
CA ILE A 661 33.08 11.66 15.59
C ILE A 661 33.93 10.59 16.29
N PRO A 662 33.42 9.37 16.47
CA PRO A 662 34.03 8.41 17.37
C PRO A 662 35.26 7.78 16.71
N THR A 663 36.33 7.56 17.47
CA THR A 663 37.53 6.86 16.97
C THR A 663 37.46 5.34 17.12
N GLY A 664 36.40 4.84 17.76
CA GLY A 664 36.07 3.43 18.02
C GLY A 664 34.58 3.32 18.38
N GLN A 665 34.23 2.62 19.46
CA GLN A 665 32.83 2.50 19.91
C GLN A 665 32.23 3.86 20.34
N ALA A 666 31.03 4.18 19.87
CA ALA A 666 30.31 5.40 20.22
C ALA A 666 29.53 5.25 21.53
N ASN A 667 29.47 6.33 22.33
CA ASN A 667 28.64 6.39 23.53
C ASN A 667 27.28 7.00 23.21
N LEU A 668 26.26 6.16 23.04
CA LEU A 668 24.87 6.55 22.76
C LEU A 668 23.98 6.48 24.00
N SER A 669 24.46 7.01 25.14
CA SER A 669 23.72 7.00 26.42
C SER A 669 22.75 8.17 26.59
N THR A 670 22.97 9.28 25.89
CA THR A 670 22.16 10.50 26.02
C THR A 670 21.62 10.90 24.66
N SER A 671 20.32 10.72 24.45
CA SER A 671 19.63 11.16 23.22
C SER A 671 19.28 12.65 23.29
N VAL A 672 19.06 13.23 22.12
CA VAL A 672 18.42 14.55 21.97
C VAL A 672 17.00 14.46 22.56
N ASN A 673 16.61 15.42 23.38
CA ASN A 673 15.27 15.46 23.94
C ASN A 673 14.26 15.91 22.87
N LEU A 674 13.42 14.98 22.41
CA LEU A 674 12.38 15.20 21.41
C LEU A 674 11.00 15.48 22.02
N ASP A 675 10.83 15.36 23.34
CA ASP A 675 9.52 15.45 24.02
C ASP A 675 8.86 16.83 23.89
N ASN A 676 9.66 17.87 23.68
CA ASN A 676 9.21 19.26 23.55
C ASN A 676 8.83 19.64 22.11
N MET A 677 8.90 18.70 21.16
CA MET A 677 8.40 18.92 19.80
C MET A 677 6.88 18.87 19.79
N SER A 678 6.27 20.06 19.77
CA SER A 678 4.82 20.24 19.73
C SER A 678 4.42 20.86 18.39
N ILE A 679 3.55 20.17 17.65
CA ILE A 679 3.08 20.60 16.32
C ILE A 679 1.62 21.03 16.45
N PRO A 680 1.29 22.32 16.30
CA PRO A 680 -0.09 22.77 16.18
C PRO A 680 -0.62 22.37 14.81
N VAL A 681 -1.68 21.56 14.80
CA VAL A 681 -2.34 21.07 13.60
C VAL A 681 -3.57 21.92 13.31
N ASP A 682 -3.73 22.32 12.05
CA ASP A 682 -4.92 22.97 11.50
C ASP A 682 -5.38 22.10 10.32
N TYR A 683 -6.28 21.14 10.61
CA TYR A 683 -6.68 20.13 9.64
C TYR A 683 -7.25 20.71 8.33
N PRO A 684 -8.12 21.75 8.34
CA PRO A 684 -8.56 22.39 7.09
C PRO A 684 -7.41 22.87 6.19
N LYS A 685 -6.31 23.37 6.77
CA LYS A 685 -5.13 23.77 5.99
C LYS A 685 -4.27 22.57 5.57
N GLU A 686 -4.00 21.63 6.48
CA GLU A 686 -3.21 20.43 6.18
C GLU A 686 -3.90 19.60 5.08
N TRP A 687 -5.20 19.39 5.17
CA TRP A 687 -5.95 18.60 4.19
C TRP A 687 -6.00 19.25 2.81
N ALA A 688 -6.09 20.58 2.75
CA ALA A 688 -5.98 21.31 1.48
C ALA A 688 -4.57 21.15 0.87
N GLN A 689 -3.52 21.22 1.68
CA GLN A 689 -2.15 20.97 1.23
C GLN A 689 -1.97 19.53 0.72
N ILE A 690 -2.46 18.53 1.46
CA ILE A 690 -2.32 17.11 1.09
C ILE A 690 -3.05 16.81 -0.22
N PHE A 691 -4.24 17.40 -0.43
CA PHE A 691 -4.96 17.32 -1.71
C PHE A 691 -4.14 17.93 -2.87
N ASP A 692 -3.54 19.09 -2.63
CA ASP A 692 -2.71 19.77 -3.63
C ASP A 692 -1.43 18.99 -3.96
N GLU A 693 -0.79 18.39 -2.96
CA GLU A 693 0.37 17.52 -3.15
C GLU A 693 0.00 16.22 -3.88
N ALA A 694 -1.15 15.64 -3.57
CA ALA A 694 -1.71 14.50 -4.30
C ALA A 694 -1.90 14.82 -5.79
N TRP A 695 -2.46 15.99 -6.08
CA TRP A 695 -2.65 16.46 -7.46
C TRP A 695 -1.31 16.62 -8.19
N ARG A 696 -0.30 17.22 -7.56
CA ARG A 696 1.04 17.38 -8.14
C ARG A 696 1.76 16.04 -8.34
N ALA A 697 1.64 15.12 -7.38
CA ALA A 697 2.28 13.81 -7.46
C ALA A 697 1.85 13.04 -8.73
N TYR A 698 0.57 13.15 -9.13
CA TYR A 698 0.08 12.60 -10.39
C TYR A 698 0.53 13.40 -11.60
N ARG A 699 0.48 14.75 -11.54
CA ARG A 699 0.97 15.61 -12.64
C ARG A 699 2.42 15.28 -12.99
N ASP A 700 3.26 15.07 -11.97
CA ASP A 700 4.71 14.91 -12.10
C ASP A 700 5.16 13.44 -12.16
N GLY A 701 4.22 12.48 -12.14
CA GLY A 701 4.56 11.06 -12.01
C GLY A 701 3.66 10.11 -12.77
N PHE A 702 2.56 10.57 -13.37
CA PHE A 702 1.73 9.68 -14.16
C PHE A 702 2.49 9.24 -15.42
N TYR A 703 2.41 7.96 -15.76
CA TYR A 703 3.21 7.34 -16.81
C TYR A 703 3.10 7.99 -18.20
N LEU A 704 2.01 8.74 -18.45
CA LEU A 704 1.83 9.56 -19.66
C LEU A 704 1.60 11.02 -19.29
N GLU A 705 2.45 11.92 -19.81
CA GLU A 705 2.31 13.37 -19.58
C GLU A 705 0.96 13.94 -20.05
N ASN A 706 0.31 13.31 -21.03
CA ASN A 706 -1.00 13.74 -21.52
C ASN A 706 -2.16 13.33 -20.60
N MET A 707 -1.90 12.57 -19.52
CA MET A 707 -2.89 12.18 -18.51
C MET A 707 -4.18 11.57 -19.10
N HIS A 708 -4.04 10.72 -20.12
CA HIS A 708 -5.17 10.15 -20.87
C HIS A 708 -6.12 11.18 -21.52
N GLY A 709 -5.62 12.38 -21.78
CA GLY A 709 -6.38 13.49 -22.36
C GLY A 709 -7.26 14.26 -21.35
N VAL A 710 -7.09 14.01 -20.05
CA VAL A 710 -7.82 14.71 -18.98
C VAL A 710 -7.20 16.09 -18.74
N ASP A 711 -8.03 17.14 -18.69
CA ASP A 711 -7.58 18.45 -18.19
C ASP A 711 -7.37 18.38 -16.68
N TRP A 712 -6.15 18.06 -16.27
CA TRP A 712 -5.83 17.84 -14.87
C TRP A 712 -6.03 19.07 -13.99
N LYS A 713 -5.86 20.29 -14.54
CA LYS A 713 -6.12 21.53 -13.78
C LYS A 713 -7.62 21.70 -13.53
N ALA A 714 -8.47 21.42 -14.53
CA ALA A 714 -9.91 21.45 -14.35
C ALA A 714 -10.38 20.39 -13.34
N ILE A 715 -9.78 19.20 -13.34
CA ILE A 715 -10.08 18.15 -12.36
C ILE A 715 -9.74 18.58 -10.93
N LYS A 716 -8.61 19.28 -10.71
CA LYS A 716 -8.30 19.87 -9.39
C LYS A 716 -9.43 20.78 -8.91
N GLN A 717 -9.84 21.72 -9.77
CA GLN A 717 -10.88 22.71 -9.45
C GLN A 717 -12.22 22.04 -9.15
N LYS A 718 -12.59 21.02 -9.93
CA LYS A 718 -13.81 20.23 -9.75
C LYS A 718 -13.92 19.59 -8.37
N TYR A 719 -12.81 19.09 -7.80
CA TYR A 719 -12.84 18.39 -6.51
C TYR A 719 -12.45 19.27 -5.30
N ALA A 720 -11.67 20.34 -5.50
CA ALA A 720 -11.29 21.26 -4.44
C ALA A 720 -12.49 21.93 -3.74
N VAL A 721 -13.63 22.08 -4.43
CA VAL A 721 -14.87 22.62 -3.85
C VAL A 721 -15.44 21.79 -2.69
N LEU A 722 -14.96 20.56 -2.50
CA LEU A 722 -15.36 19.67 -1.41
C LEU A 722 -14.50 19.84 -0.15
N LEU A 723 -13.29 20.40 -0.26
CA LEU A 723 -12.34 20.51 0.86
C LEU A 723 -12.89 21.26 2.08
N PRO A 724 -13.64 22.38 1.94
CA PRO A 724 -14.22 23.07 3.11
C PRO A 724 -15.20 22.20 3.92
N TYR A 725 -15.73 21.15 3.30
CA TYR A 725 -16.73 20.25 3.88
C TYR A 725 -16.11 18.97 4.44
N ALA A 726 -14.83 18.67 4.20
CA ALA A 726 -14.15 17.57 4.85
C ALA A 726 -14.14 17.80 6.36
N LYS A 727 -14.60 16.82 7.14
CA LYS A 727 -14.61 16.86 8.62
C LYS A 727 -13.87 15.69 9.25
N THR A 728 -13.41 14.75 8.44
CA THR A 728 -12.55 13.64 8.84
C THR A 728 -11.44 13.43 7.83
N ARG A 729 -10.37 12.75 8.23
CA ARG A 729 -9.32 12.35 7.29
C ARG A 729 -9.84 11.43 6.18
N LEU A 730 -10.86 10.59 6.44
CA LEU A 730 -11.44 9.72 5.41
C LEU A 730 -12.31 10.48 4.39
N ASP A 731 -12.85 11.65 4.75
CA ASP A 731 -13.46 12.55 3.76
C ASP A 731 -12.42 13.05 2.76
N LEU A 732 -11.22 13.42 3.23
CA LEU A 732 -10.11 13.78 2.34
C LEU A 732 -9.68 12.58 1.46
N ASN A 733 -9.60 11.36 2.02
CA ASN A 733 -9.33 10.17 1.21
C ASN A 733 -10.35 10.01 0.08
N TYR A 734 -11.63 10.22 0.37
CA TYR A 734 -12.68 10.16 -0.63
C TYR A 734 -12.48 11.21 -1.72
N ILE A 735 -12.23 12.47 -1.34
CA ILE A 735 -12.04 13.58 -2.30
C ILE A 735 -10.83 13.30 -3.22
N ILE A 736 -9.70 12.88 -2.66
CA ILE A 736 -8.51 12.51 -3.43
C ILE A 736 -8.82 11.31 -4.33
N GLY A 737 -9.51 10.30 -3.81
CA GLY A 737 -9.88 9.11 -4.55
C GLY A 737 -10.77 9.40 -5.76
N GLU A 738 -11.74 10.30 -5.61
CA GLU A 738 -12.56 10.77 -6.72
C GLU A 738 -11.76 11.51 -7.78
N MET A 739 -10.82 12.35 -7.35
CA MET A 739 -9.95 13.13 -8.25
C MET A 739 -9.06 12.22 -9.10
N ILE A 740 -8.34 11.28 -8.46
CA ILE A 740 -7.41 10.39 -9.18
C ILE A 740 -8.15 9.36 -10.05
N GLY A 741 -9.38 8.99 -9.67
CA GLY A 741 -10.19 8.04 -10.43
C GLY A 741 -10.59 8.52 -11.83
N GLU A 742 -10.58 9.83 -12.07
CA GLU A 742 -10.86 10.44 -13.39
C GLU A 742 -9.86 10.03 -14.47
N LEU A 743 -8.66 9.59 -14.08
CA LEU A 743 -7.62 9.15 -15.01
C LEU A 743 -7.90 7.78 -15.64
N ASN A 744 -8.91 7.04 -15.16
CA ASN A 744 -9.25 5.71 -15.68
C ASN A 744 -8.03 4.80 -15.83
N CYS A 745 -7.33 4.62 -14.72
CA CYS A 745 -6.12 3.83 -14.68
C CYS A 745 -6.15 2.95 -13.44
N GLY A 746 -5.78 1.68 -13.61
CA GLY A 746 -5.45 0.79 -12.51
C GLY A 746 -4.33 1.37 -11.68
N HIS A 747 -4.16 0.85 -10.47
CA HIS A 747 -3.06 1.23 -9.60
C HIS A 747 -3.02 2.67 -9.09
N ALA A 748 -4.00 3.50 -9.46
CA ALA A 748 -4.19 4.79 -8.83
C ALA A 748 -4.75 4.57 -7.42
N TYR A 749 -3.90 4.60 -6.38
CA TYR A 749 -4.32 4.28 -5.00
C TYR A 749 -4.10 5.45 -4.05
N VAL A 750 -5.01 5.57 -3.08
CA VAL A 750 -4.87 6.45 -1.91
C VAL A 750 -5.17 5.63 -0.66
N ASN A 751 -4.15 5.41 0.17
CA ASN A 751 -4.31 4.85 1.50
C ASN A 751 -4.32 6.01 2.52
N PRO A 752 -5.19 5.96 3.54
CA PRO A 752 -5.27 7.04 4.53
C PRO A 752 -3.97 7.18 5.30
N GLY A 753 -3.59 8.42 5.60
CA GLY A 753 -2.58 8.73 6.61
C GLY A 753 -3.12 8.52 8.03
N GLU A 754 -2.68 9.35 8.97
CA GLU A 754 -3.14 9.29 10.35
C GLU A 754 -4.67 9.48 10.48
N THR A 755 -5.34 8.51 11.09
CA THR A 755 -6.80 8.50 11.33
C THR A 755 -7.08 8.06 12.77
N GLU A 756 -8.07 8.68 13.43
CA GLU A 756 -8.61 8.16 14.68
C GLU A 756 -9.46 6.90 14.44
N LYS A 757 -9.21 5.85 15.22
CA LYS A 757 -9.81 4.52 15.04
C LYS A 757 -10.10 3.86 16.38
N PRO A 758 -11.23 3.13 16.51
CA PRO A 758 -11.47 2.31 17.68
C PRO A 758 -10.44 1.17 17.75
N LYS A 759 -10.07 0.79 18.97
CA LYS A 759 -9.17 -0.34 19.19
C LYS A 759 -9.86 -1.65 18.80
N ARG A 760 -9.31 -2.37 17.82
CA ARG A 760 -9.82 -3.68 17.41
C ARG A 760 -9.69 -4.72 18.53
N ILE A 761 -10.69 -5.58 18.68
CA ILE A 761 -10.71 -6.66 19.68
C ILE A 761 -10.75 -8.00 18.94
N LYS A 762 -9.66 -8.76 19.00
CA LYS A 762 -9.53 -10.03 18.27
C LYS A 762 -10.48 -11.09 18.83
N THR A 763 -11.45 -11.52 18.03
CA THR A 763 -12.35 -12.64 18.34
C THR A 763 -11.63 -13.96 18.12
N GLY A 764 -11.73 -14.89 19.07
CA GLY A 764 -11.19 -16.25 18.94
C GLY A 764 -12.07 -17.13 18.04
N LEU A 765 -11.43 -17.83 17.11
CA LEU A 765 -12.06 -18.75 16.18
C LEU A 765 -11.63 -20.20 16.48
N LEU A 766 -12.48 -21.16 16.12
CA LEU A 766 -12.34 -22.55 16.56
C LEU A 766 -11.67 -23.44 15.51
N GLY A 767 -11.45 -22.95 14.29
CA GLY A 767 -11.05 -23.74 13.15
C GLY A 767 -12.13 -24.74 12.75
N ALA A 768 -13.40 -24.33 12.78
CA ALA A 768 -14.56 -25.19 12.58
C ALA A 768 -15.82 -24.44 12.10
N GLU A 769 -16.65 -25.12 11.32
CA GLU A 769 -18.00 -24.70 10.96
C GLU A 769 -18.99 -25.14 12.06
N ILE A 770 -19.86 -24.22 12.49
CA ILE A 770 -20.80 -24.44 13.61
C ILE A 770 -22.24 -24.09 13.22
N SER A 771 -23.22 -24.71 13.88
CA SER A 771 -24.63 -24.37 13.76
C SER A 771 -25.29 -24.16 15.14
N ALA A 772 -26.39 -23.39 15.18
CA ALA A 772 -27.25 -23.30 16.35
C ALA A 772 -28.26 -24.47 16.35
N ASP A 773 -28.39 -25.17 17.47
CA ASP A 773 -29.38 -26.22 17.67
C ASP A 773 -30.66 -25.66 18.30
N LYS A 774 -31.78 -26.37 18.14
CA LYS A 774 -33.08 -25.99 18.72
C LYS A 774 -33.08 -25.91 20.25
N SER A 775 -32.13 -26.57 20.91
CA SER A 775 -31.90 -26.47 22.36
C SER A 775 -31.27 -25.14 22.81
N GLY A 776 -30.79 -24.32 21.86
CA GLY A 776 -29.98 -23.13 22.11
C GLY A 776 -28.48 -23.39 22.21
N PHE A 777 -28.04 -24.66 22.36
CA PHE A 777 -26.61 -24.99 22.29
C PHE A 777 -26.11 -24.98 20.84
N PHE A 778 -24.78 -25.02 20.65
CA PHE A 778 -24.15 -24.99 19.33
C PHE A 778 -23.53 -26.34 18.99
N ARG A 779 -23.59 -26.74 17.73
CA ARG A 779 -23.07 -28.02 17.24
C ARG A 779 -21.89 -27.80 16.30
N LEU A 780 -20.84 -28.59 16.47
CA LEU A 780 -19.71 -28.67 15.54
C LEU A 780 -20.19 -29.42 14.29
N GLU A 781 -20.32 -28.72 13.16
CA GLU A 781 -20.73 -29.36 11.90
C GLU A 781 -19.51 -29.92 11.17
N LYS A 782 -18.40 -29.19 11.17
CA LYS A 782 -17.15 -29.61 10.54
C LYS A 782 -15.95 -29.00 11.23
N ILE A 783 -14.89 -29.78 11.41
CA ILE A 783 -13.60 -29.27 11.88
C ILE A 783 -12.71 -29.09 10.64
N LEU A 784 -12.15 -27.89 10.47
CA LEU A 784 -11.29 -27.58 9.34
C LEU A 784 -9.98 -28.37 9.45
N THR A 785 -9.62 -29.07 8.37
CA THR A 785 -8.37 -29.84 8.35
C THR A 785 -7.20 -28.89 8.13
N GLY A 786 -6.01 -29.26 8.58
CA GLY A 786 -4.85 -28.39 8.54
C GLY A 786 -3.56 -29.15 8.24
N ALA A 787 -2.43 -28.47 8.36
CA ALA A 787 -1.10 -29.06 8.25
C ALA A 787 -0.44 -29.10 9.63
N SER A 788 -0.07 -30.28 10.13
CA SER A 788 0.44 -30.47 11.50
C SER A 788 1.78 -29.80 11.78
N TRP A 789 2.54 -29.43 10.75
CA TRP A 789 3.83 -28.75 10.85
C TRP A 789 3.73 -27.23 10.76
N SER A 790 2.54 -26.66 10.53
CA SER A 790 2.33 -25.21 10.44
C SER A 790 1.40 -24.75 11.55
N LYS A 791 1.85 -23.77 12.33
CA LYS A 791 1.03 -23.15 13.38
C LYS A 791 -0.17 -22.41 12.80
N GLU A 792 0.00 -21.77 11.65
CA GLU A 792 -1.05 -21.01 10.97
C GLU A 792 -2.11 -21.93 10.36
N LEU A 793 -1.70 -23.08 9.82
CA LEU A 793 -2.61 -24.08 9.26
C LEU A 793 -3.07 -25.09 10.31
N ARG A 794 -3.14 -24.71 11.59
CA ARG A 794 -3.53 -25.61 12.68
C ARG A 794 -4.89 -25.22 13.23
N SER A 795 -5.91 -26.04 12.94
CA SER A 795 -7.20 -25.92 13.63
C SER A 795 -7.03 -26.31 15.11
N PRO A 796 -7.43 -25.46 16.08
CA PRO A 796 -7.27 -25.73 17.51
C PRO A 796 -7.91 -27.04 17.98
N LEU A 797 -9.02 -27.44 17.34
CA LEU A 797 -9.74 -28.66 17.69
C LEU A 797 -9.08 -29.95 17.16
N THR A 798 -8.04 -29.83 16.34
CA THR A 798 -7.27 -30.96 15.80
C THR A 798 -6.01 -31.29 16.60
N GLU A 799 -5.75 -30.59 17.70
CA GLU A 799 -4.60 -30.88 18.56
C GLU A 799 -4.69 -32.30 19.18
N PRO A 800 -3.58 -33.06 19.27
CA PRO A 800 -3.62 -34.41 19.80
C PRO A 800 -4.05 -34.36 21.26
N GLY A 801 -4.99 -35.22 21.65
CA GLY A 801 -5.60 -35.24 22.98
C GLY A 801 -6.86 -34.37 23.12
N ILE A 802 -7.18 -33.49 22.16
CA ILE A 802 -8.45 -32.75 22.18
C ILE A 802 -9.63 -33.65 21.83
N GLU A 803 -9.49 -34.58 20.88
CA GLU A 803 -10.51 -35.58 20.51
C GLU A 803 -11.92 -35.00 20.22
N ALA A 804 -12.02 -33.76 19.74
CA ALA A 804 -13.28 -33.15 19.31
C ALA A 804 -13.75 -33.78 17.99
N LYS A 805 -15.06 -33.94 17.81
CA LYS A 805 -15.63 -34.54 16.60
C LYS A 805 -16.76 -33.69 16.03
N ALA A 806 -16.90 -33.72 14.70
CA ALA A 806 -18.12 -33.27 14.06
C ALA A 806 -19.32 -34.03 14.65
N GLY A 807 -20.36 -33.30 15.00
CA GLY A 807 -21.53 -33.79 15.72
C GLY A 807 -21.55 -33.45 17.21
N ASP A 808 -20.41 -33.15 17.84
CA ASP A 808 -20.37 -32.74 19.25
C ASP A 808 -21.01 -31.36 19.45
N TYR A 809 -21.66 -31.17 20.60
CA TYR A 809 -22.20 -29.91 21.07
C TYR A 809 -21.19 -29.15 21.91
N ILE A 810 -21.00 -27.87 21.62
CA ILE A 810 -20.30 -26.92 22.48
C ILE A 810 -21.32 -26.39 23.48
N VAL A 811 -21.26 -26.89 24.72
CA VAL A 811 -22.28 -26.59 25.74
C VAL A 811 -21.85 -25.51 26.73
N ALA A 812 -20.54 -25.26 26.88
CA ALA A 812 -20.03 -24.12 27.64
C ALA A 812 -18.68 -23.61 27.12
N ILE A 813 -18.42 -22.32 27.28
CA ILE A 813 -17.11 -21.67 27.06
C ILE A 813 -16.75 -20.92 28.35
N ASP A 814 -15.57 -21.19 28.90
CA ASP A 814 -15.11 -20.66 30.19
C ASP A 814 -16.16 -20.79 31.31
N GLY A 815 -16.86 -21.93 31.34
CA GLY A 815 -17.92 -22.21 32.30
C GLY A 815 -19.26 -21.52 32.04
N VAL A 816 -19.36 -20.63 31.05
CA VAL A 816 -20.61 -19.98 30.64
C VAL A 816 -21.36 -20.88 29.66
N SER A 817 -22.61 -21.22 29.99
CA SER A 817 -23.47 -22.04 29.13
C SER A 817 -23.73 -21.36 27.80
N THR A 818 -23.48 -22.03 26.68
CA THR A 818 -23.57 -21.38 25.37
C THR A 818 -25.00 -21.09 24.95
N ASN A 819 -25.99 -21.85 25.46
CA ASN A 819 -27.41 -21.53 25.26
C ASN A 819 -27.90 -20.26 25.96
N SER A 820 -27.03 -19.56 26.71
CA SER A 820 -27.33 -18.23 27.26
C SER A 820 -27.10 -17.10 26.26
N VAL A 821 -26.43 -17.37 25.13
CA VAL A 821 -26.15 -16.40 24.07
C VAL A 821 -26.77 -16.85 22.74
N LYS A 822 -27.17 -15.89 21.91
CA LYS A 822 -27.68 -16.21 20.55
C LYS A 822 -26.56 -16.49 19.54
N ASN A 823 -25.35 -16.02 19.84
CA ASN A 823 -24.17 -16.20 19.00
C ASN A 823 -23.00 -16.63 19.89
N LEU A 824 -22.48 -17.83 19.63
CA LEU A 824 -21.36 -18.42 20.39
C LEU A 824 -20.14 -17.50 20.45
N TYR A 825 -19.83 -16.80 19.35
CA TYR A 825 -18.62 -15.97 19.24
C TYR A 825 -18.64 -14.75 20.16
N ALA A 826 -19.80 -14.37 20.71
CA ALA A 826 -19.88 -13.37 21.78
C ALA A 826 -19.04 -13.76 23.01
N LEU A 827 -18.94 -15.06 23.31
CA LEU A 827 -18.12 -15.60 24.41
C LEU A 827 -16.63 -15.73 24.04
N LEU A 828 -16.28 -15.54 22.77
CA LEU A 828 -14.91 -15.66 22.24
C LEU A 828 -14.29 -14.31 21.89
N VAL A 829 -14.97 -13.20 22.13
CA VAL A 829 -14.40 -11.86 21.97
C VAL A 829 -13.18 -11.70 22.90
N GLY A 830 -12.03 -11.33 22.35
CA GLY A 830 -10.78 -11.18 23.09
C GLY A 830 -10.07 -12.50 23.42
N LYS A 831 -10.51 -13.63 22.88
CA LYS A 831 -9.94 -14.97 23.17
C LYS A 831 -8.95 -15.48 22.12
N ALA A 832 -8.69 -14.73 21.06
CA ALA A 832 -7.68 -15.10 20.08
C ALA A 832 -6.29 -15.26 20.72
N GLY A 833 -5.65 -16.43 20.53
CA GLY A 833 -4.37 -16.79 21.12
C GLY A 833 -4.40 -17.04 22.63
N VAL A 834 -5.56 -16.96 23.29
CA VAL A 834 -5.70 -17.12 24.74
C VAL A 834 -6.21 -18.53 25.07
N PRO A 835 -5.54 -19.29 25.94
CA PRO A 835 -6.07 -20.57 26.42
C PRO A 835 -7.50 -20.41 26.95
N THR A 836 -8.44 -21.15 26.37
CA THR A 836 -9.88 -21.04 26.60
C THR A 836 -10.46 -22.42 26.88
N GLU A 837 -11.23 -22.56 27.96
CA GLU A 837 -11.90 -23.83 28.30
C GLU A 837 -13.16 -23.99 27.46
N ILE A 838 -13.31 -25.13 26.78
CA ILE A 838 -14.50 -25.49 26.00
C ILE A 838 -15.07 -26.79 26.59
N SER A 839 -16.37 -26.82 26.85
CA SER A 839 -17.08 -28.03 27.26
C SER A 839 -17.82 -28.64 26.07
N LEU A 840 -17.45 -29.87 25.70
CA LEU A 840 -18.02 -30.63 24.60
C LEU A 840 -18.90 -31.77 25.12
N ASN A 841 -20.02 -32.05 24.44
CA ASN A 841 -20.90 -33.18 24.78
C ASN A 841 -21.52 -33.77 23.50
N THR A 842 -21.79 -35.07 23.48
CA THR A 842 -22.51 -35.70 22.35
C THR A 842 -24.02 -35.40 22.37
N LYS A 843 -24.52 -34.81 23.46
CA LYS A 843 -25.91 -34.36 23.64
C LYS A 843 -25.96 -32.86 23.97
N PRO A 844 -27.04 -32.15 23.60
CA PRO A 844 -27.21 -30.73 23.89
C PRO A 844 -27.57 -30.47 25.37
N GLN A 845 -26.65 -30.79 26.29
CA GLN A 845 -26.83 -30.63 27.72
C GLN A 845 -25.49 -30.45 28.45
N LEU A 846 -25.49 -29.75 29.59
CA LEU A 846 -24.29 -29.57 30.42
C LEU A 846 -23.85 -30.87 31.11
N ALA A 847 -24.80 -31.72 31.52
CA ALA A 847 -24.49 -32.94 32.26
C ALA A 847 -23.71 -33.95 31.40
N GLY A 848 -22.54 -34.36 31.89
CA GLY A 848 -21.64 -35.29 31.20
C GLY A 848 -20.71 -34.65 30.17
N ALA A 849 -20.66 -33.32 30.09
CA ALA A 849 -19.76 -32.62 29.18
C ALA A 849 -18.29 -32.85 29.57
N ARG A 850 -17.44 -33.08 28.57
CA ARG A 850 -15.99 -33.19 28.69
C ARG A 850 -15.37 -31.81 28.47
N LYS A 851 -14.49 -31.40 29.38
CA LYS A 851 -13.74 -30.13 29.27
C LYS A 851 -12.45 -30.34 28.50
N ILE A 852 -12.17 -29.41 27.59
CA ILE A 852 -10.90 -29.29 26.86
C ILE A 852 -10.40 -27.85 26.98
N VAL A 853 -9.11 -27.64 26.77
CA VAL A 853 -8.53 -26.29 26.67
C VAL A 853 -7.89 -26.18 25.30
N ILE A 854 -8.26 -25.15 24.55
CA ILE A 854 -7.67 -24.82 23.25
C ILE A 854 -7.14 -23.40 23.26
N SER A 855 -6.29 -23.07 22.30
CA SER A 855 -5.96 -21.68 21.98
C SER A 855 -6.71 -21.31 20.69
N PRO A 856 -7.84 -20.58 20.77
CA PRO A 856 -8.56 -20.11 19.59
C PRO A 856 -7.64 -19.31 18.67
N ILE A 857 -7.79 -19.44 17.36
CA ILE A 857 -7.01 -18.71 16.36
C ILE A 857 -7.68 -17.36 16.04
N GLU A 858 -6.92 -16.41 15.50
CA GLU A 858 -7.46 -15.09 15.13
C GLU A 858 -8.05 -15.05 13.71
N ASP A 859 -7.60 -15.96 12.84
CA ASP A 859 -7.99 -16.03 11.44
C ASP A 859 -8.11 -17.49 11.00
N GLU A 860 -9.18 -17.80 10.27
CA GLU A 860 -9.46 -19.12 9.69
C GLU A 860 -9.20 -19.17 8.18
N TYR A 861 -8.97 -18.02 7.52
CA TYR A 861 -8.74 -17.97 6.07
C TYR A 861 -7.63 -18.93 5.60
N PRO A 862 -6.45 -19.01 6.25
CA PRO A 862 -5.41 -19.96 5.85
C PRO A 862 -5.88 -21.42 5.83
N LEU A 863 -6.75 -21.81 6.78
CA LEU A 863 -7.32 -23.15 6.81
C LEU A 863 -8.30 -23.37 5.66
N TYR A 864 -9.25 -22.46 5.43
CA TYR A 864 -10.18 -22.57 4.30
C TYR A 864 -9.44 -22.63 2.96
N HIS A 865 -8.44 -21.75 2.79
CA HIS A 865 -7.62 -21.69 1.60
C HIS A 865 -6.84 -22.99 1.37
N TYR A 866 -6.16 -23.49 2.39
CA TYR A 866 -5.43 -24.75 2.32
C TYR A 866 -6.35 -25.93 1.93
N ASN A 867 -7.54 -26.04 2.54
CA ASN A 867 -8.48 -27.10 2.21
C ASN A 867 -8.98 -26.98 0.76
N TRP A 868 -9.24 -25.76 0.27
CA TRP A 868 -9.63 -25.54 -1.11
C TRP A 868 -8.56 -26.03 -2.10
N VAL A 869 -7.29 -25.69 -1.88
CA VAL A 869 -6.17 -26.17 -2.71
C VAL A 869 -6.04 -27.70 -2.66
N GLN A 870 -6.08 -28.29 -1.46
CA GLN A 870 -5.98 -29.75 -1.30
C GLN A 870 -7.14 -30.50 -1.96
N ASN A 871 -8.36 -29.95 -1.90
CA ASN A 871 -9.52 -30.53 -2.57
C ASN A 871 -9.40 -30.47 -4.09
N ASN A 872 -8.87 -29.38 -4.65
CA ASN A 872 -8.63 -29.26 -6.09
C ASN A 872 -7.54 -30.24 -6.56
N LEU A 873 -6.43 -30.35 -5.82
CA LEU A 873 -5.39 -31.36 -6.05
C LEU A 873 -5.98 -32.77 -6.11
N LYS A 874 -6.77 -33.14 -5.09
CA LYS A 874 -7.43 -34.44 -5.02
C LYS A 874 -8.38 -34.68 -6.18
N LYS A 875 -9.22 -33.69 -6.51
CA LYS A 875 -10.18 -33.77 -7.63
C LYS A 875 -9.48 -34.00 -8.96
N VAL A 876 -8.40 -33.29 -9.24
CA VAL A 876 -7.60 -33.44 -10.47
C VAL A 876 -6.92 -34.81 -10.51
N ASP A 877 -6.33 -35.26 -9.40
CA ASP A 877 -5.69 -36.57 -9.32
C ASP A 877 -6.71 -37.70 -9.56
N GLU A 878 -7.86 -37.68 -8.88
CA GLU A 878 -8.92 -38.69 -9.04
C GLU A 878 -9.49 -38.70 -10.47
N ALA A 879 -9.83 -37.53 -11.02
CA ALA A 879 -10.44 -37.42 -12.35
C ALA A 879 -9.47 -37.81 -13.48
N SER A 880 -8.18 -37.54 -13.31
CA SER A 880 -7.14 -37.88 -14.28
C SER A 880 -6.50 -39.25 -14.06
N LYS A 881 -6.87 -39.97 -12.99
CA LYS A 881 -6.22 -41.20 -12.51
C LYS A 881 -4.72 -41.00 -12.26
N GLY A 882 -4.39 -39.87 -11.64
CA GLY A 882 -3.05 -39.47 -11.25
C GLY A 882 -2.15 -39.01 -12.38
N ARG A 883 -2.68 -38.74 -13.58
CA ARG A 883 -1.90 -38.34 -14.77
C ARG A 883 -1.68 -36.83 -14.88
N ILE A 884 -2.53 -36.01 -14.28
CA ILE A 884 -2.45 -34.55 -14.36
C ILE A 884 -2.07 -34.01 -12.97
N GLY A 885 -1.10 -33.10 -12.94
CA GLY A 885 -0.77 -32.31 -11.75
C GLY A 885 -1.58 -31.03 -11.70
N TYR A 886 -1.72 -30.46 -10.50
CA TYR A 886 -2.35 -29.17 -10.28
C TYR A 886 -1.47 -28.32 -9.38
N ILE A 887 -1.34 -27.03 -9.69
CA ILE A 887 -0.72 -26.03 -8.83
C ILE A 887 -1.63 -24.81 -8.75
N TYR A 888 -1.57 -24.11 -7.62
CA TYR A 888 -2.25 -22.83 -7.43
C TYR A 888 -1.21 -21.76 -7.06
N ILE A 889 -1.36 -20.56 -7.62
CA ILE A 889 -0.43 -19.45 -7.41
C ILE A 889 -1.23 -18.24 -6.87
N PRO A 890 -1.19 -17.97 -5.54
CA PRO A 890 -2.05 -16.95 -4.90
C PRO A 890 -1.72 -15.51 -5.28
N ASP A 891 -0.46 -15.23 -5.60
CA ASP A 891 0.03 -13.91 -5.99
C ASP A 891 1.31 -14.08 -6.82
N MET A 892 1.87 -12.96 -7.28
CA MET A 892 3.17 -12.94 -7.96
C MET A 892 4.24 -12.28 -7.07
N GLY A 893 4.18 -12.54 -5.76
CA GLY A 893 5.17 -12.13 -4.78
C GLY A 893 5.94 -13.32 -4.19
N PRO A 894 6.60 -13.12 -3.03
CA PRO A 894 7.30 -14.20 -2.34
C PRO A 894 6.41 -15.39 -1.96
N GLU A 895 5.14 -15.17 -1.61
CA GLU A 895 4.23 -16.27 -1.27
C GLU A 895 3.82 -17.07 -2.50
N GLY A 896 3.57 -16.41 -3.64
CA GLY A 896 3.40 -17.05 -4.93
C GLY A 896 4.56 -17.97 -5.31
N LEU A 897 5.81 -17.51 -5.10
CA LEU A 897 7.00 -18.35 -5.28
C LEU A 897 7.03 -19.55 -4.30
N ASN A 898 6.65 -19.34 -3.04
CA ASN A 898 6.57 -20.41 -2.06
C ASN A 898 5.54 -21.47 -2.47
N GLU A 899 4.32 -21.08 -2.87
CA GLU A 899 3.27 -22.01 -3.30
C GLU A 899 3.62 -22.70 -4.62
N PHE A 900 4.20 -21.97 -5.57
CA PHE A 900 4.74 -22.56 -6.79
C PHE A 900 5.76 -23.64 -6.45
N ALA A 901 6.76 -23.35 -5.62
CA ALA A 901 7.74 -24.33 -5.17
C ALA A 901 7.10 -25.52 -4.42
N ARG A 902 6.14 -25.24 -3.54
CA ARG A 902 5.46 -26.23 -2.70
C ARG A 902 4.69 -27.25 -3.53
N TYR A 903 4.04 -26.83 -4.62
CA TYR A 903 3.18 -27.71 -5.42
C TYR A 903 3.76 -28.10 -6.79
N PHE A 904 4.64 -27.32 -7.41
CA PHE A 904 5.19 -27.67 -8.73
C PHE A 904 6.14 -28.87 -8.66
N TYR A 905 7.15 -28.82 -7.78
CA TYR A 905 8.19 -29.85 -7.73
C TYR A 905 7.65 -31.26 -7.38
N PRO A 906 6.67 -31.42 -6.46
CA PRO A 906 6.06 -32.72 -6.21
C PRO A 906 5.23 -33.29 -7.37
N GLN A 907 4.88 -32.48 -8.38
CA GLN A 907 4.00 -32.88 -9.50
C GLN A 907 4.78 -33.20 -10.79
N LEU A 908 6.11 -33.23 -10.74
CA LEU A 908 6.97 -33.45 -11.93
C LEU A 908 6.90 -34.86 -12.52
N ASP A 909 6.30 -35.82 -11.81
CA ASP A 909 6.03 -37.16 -12.30
C ASP A 909 4.72 -37.26 -13.12
N LYS A 910 3.89 -36.22 -13.09
CA LYS A 910 2.63 -36.13 -13.83
C LYS A 910 2.87 -35.88 -15.31
N GLU A 911 1.96 -36.36 -16.16
CA GLU A 911 2.06 -36.26 -17.62
C GLU A 911 1.60 -34.92 -18.19
N GLY A 912 0.80 -34.15 -17.45
CA GLY A 912 0.29 -32.82 -17.79
C GLY A 912 0.09 -31.97 -16.54
N LEU A 913 -0.16 -30.67 -16.71
CA LEU A 913 -0.23 -29.72 -15.58
C LEU A 913 -1.37 -28.70 -15.77
N ILE A 914 -2.16 -28.49 -14.72
CA ILE A 914 -3.07 -27.36 -14.59
C ILE A 914 -2.41 -26.31 -13.68
N ILE A 915 -2.30 -25.09 -14.18
CA ILE A 915 -1.80 -23.94 -13.41
C ILE A 915 -2.99 -23.05 -13.08
N ASP A 916 -3.35 -22.94 -11.81
CA ASP A 916 -4.47 -22.14 -11.36
C ASP A 916 -3.99 -20.76 -10.88
N ASP A 917 -4.26 -19.74 -11.71
CA ASP A 917 -3.95 -18.33 -11.49
C ASP A 917 -5.22 -17.53 -11.12
N ARG A 918 -6.34 -18.21 -10.86
CA ARG A 918 -7.58 -17.56 -10.42
C ARG A 918 -7.35 -16.85 -9.09
N ALA A 919 -7.86 -15.62 -8.96
CA ALA A 919 -7.67 -14.80 -7.76
C ALA A 919 -6.21 -14.49 -7.38
N ASN A 920 -5.30 -14.53 -8.35
CA ASN A 920 -3.93 -14.11 -8.17
C ASN A 920 -3.81 -12.61 -7.85
N GLY A 921 -3.18 -12.27 -6.73
CA GLY A 921 -3.07 -10.89 -6.22
C GLY A 921 -2.05 -9.98 -6.93
N GLY A 922 -1.24 -10.51 -7.86
CA GLY A 922 -0.19 -9.77 -8.56
C GLY A 922 1.11 -9.62 -7.76
N GLY A 923 2.05 -8.82 -8.28
CA GLY A 923 3.40 -8.72 -7.76
C GLY A 923 4.40 -8.41 -8.88
N ASN A 924 5.49 -9.16 -8.99
CA ASN A 924 6.53 -8.96 -9.99
C ASN A 924 7.34 -10.22 -10.36
N VAL A 925 6.96 -11.41 -9.88
CA VAL A 925 7.73 -12.65 -10.08
C VAL A 925 7.23 -13.51 -11.25
N SER A 926 6.19 -13.08 -11.98
CA SER A 926 5.68 -13.82 -13.14
C SER A 926 6.77 -14.19 -14.17
N PRO A 927 7.78 -13.36 -14.47
CA PRO A 927 8.84 -13.74 -15.41
C PRO A 927 9.66 -14.95 -14.93
N MET A 928 9.89 -15.08 -13.63
CA MET A 928 10.64 -16.20 -13.04
C MET A 928 9.87 -17.52 -13.18
N ILE A 929 8.55 -17.46 -12.97
CA ILE A 929 7.66 -18.63 -13.10
C ILE A 929 7.51 -19.02 -14.57
N LEU A 930 7.31 -18.05 -15.48
CA LEU A 930 7.22 -18.29 -16.92
C LEU A 930 8.52 -18.86 -17.49
N GLU A 931 9.68 -18.36 -17.04
CA GLU A 931 10.99 -18.95 -17.41
C GLU A 931 11.07 -20.42 -16.98
N ARG A 932 10.58 -20.77 -15.78
CA ARG A 932 10.57 -22.17 -15.33
C ARG A 932 9.64 -23.05 -16.16
N LEU A 933 8.43 -22.58 -16.45
CA LEU A 933 7.41 -23.32 -17.19
C LEU A 933 7.74 -23.49 -18.68
N SER A 934 8.54 -22.58 -19.24
CA SER A 934 8.98 -22.59 -20.65
C SER A 934 10.20 -23.46 -20.93
N ARG A 935 10.83 -24.05 -19.91
CA ARG A 935 12.00 -24.92 -20.11
C ARG A 935 11.64 -26.16 -20.93
N GLU A 936 12.47 -26.46 -21.92
CA GLU A 936 12.40 -27.69 -22.69
C GLU A 936 13.63 -28.58 -22.44
N PRO A 937 13.47 -29.90 -22.36
CA PRO A 937 14.60 -30.80 -22.19
C PRO A 937 15.41 -30.90 -23.49
N TYR A 938 16.60 -30.29 -23.53
CA TYR A 938 17.50 -30.42 -24.68
C TYR A 938 18.40 -31.66 -24.58
N ARG A 939 18.48 -32.28 -23.40
CA ARG A 939 19.22 -33.53 -23.15
C ARG A 939 18.49 -34.37 -22.10
N VAL A 940 18.55 -35.69 -22.25
CA VAL A 940 18.07 -36.66 -21.25
C VAL A 940 19.25 -37.37 -20.56
N THR A 941 19.06 -37.80 -19.32
CA THR A 941 20.08 -38.49 -18.53
C THR A 941 19.57 -39.85 -18.03
N MET A 942 20.51 -40.79 -17.85
CA MET A 942 20.25 -42.08 -17.22
C MET A 942 21.20 -42.28 -16.03
N ARG A 943 20.77 -43.05 -15.04
CA ARG A 943 21.63 -43.49 -13.92
C ARG A 943 21.68 -45.02 -13.90
N ARG A 944 22.87 -45.59 -13.67
CA ARG A 944 23.04 -47.04 -13.53
C ARG A 944 22.11 -47.56 -12.42
N GLY A 945 21.27 -48.55 -12.73
CA GLY A 945 20.32 -49.13 -11.79
C GLY A 945 19.03 -48.33 -11.56
N SER A 946 18.80 -47.25 -12.33
CA SER A 946 17.53 -46.50 -12.30
C SER A 946 16.76 -46.68 -13.60
N THR A 947 15.43 -46.78 -13.50
CA THR A 947 14.51 -46.71 -14.64
C THR A 947 14.08 -45.28 -14.96
N LYS A 948 14.47 -44.29 -14.14
CA LYS A 948 14.12 -42.88 -14.33
C LYS A 948 15.00 -42.26 -15.41
N THR A 949 14.35 -41.70 -16.43
CA THR A 949 14.99 -40.81 -17.39
C THR A 949 14.95 -39.39 -16.83
N GLY A 950 16.11 -38.80 -16.56
CA GLY A 950 16.21 -37.41 -16.12
C GLY A 950 16.21 -36.44 -17.30
N THR A 951 15.89 -35.17 -17.06
CA THR A 951 15.93 -34.10 -18.06
C THR A 951 17.10 -33.15 -17.79
N VAL A 952 17.54 -32.43 -18.81
CA VAL A 952 18.45 -31.29 -18.67
C VAL A 952 17.86 -30.14 -19.49
N PRO A 953 17.49 -29.01 -18.85
CA PRO A 953 17.57 -28.74 -17.40
C PRO A 953 16.78 -29.75 -16.54
N ASP A 954 17.19 -29.94 -15.29
CA ASP A 954 16.45 -30.79 -14.33
C ASP A 954 15.07 -30.18 -14.03
N ALA A 955 14.15 -31.00 -13.51
CA ALA A 955 12.83 -30.57 -13.03
C ALA A 955 11.93 -29.87 -14.08
N VAL A 956 11.86 -30.43 -15.29
CA VAL A 956 11.06 -29.90 -16.41
C VAL A 956 9.75 -30.65 -16.56
N GLN A 957 8.64 -29.91 -16.74
CA GLN A 957 7.33 -30.49 -17.06
C GLN A 957 7.09 -30.51 -18.59
N VAL A 958 7.24 -31.68 -19.20
CA VAL A 958 7.22 -31.90 -20.67
C VAL A 958 5.80 -32.16 -21.21
N GLY A 959 4.79 -32.13 -20.34
CA GLY A 959 3.38 -32.34 -20.67
C GLY A 959 2.64 -31.12 -21.23
N PRO A 960 1.42 -31.34 -21.77
CA PRO A 960 0.46 -30.26 -22.03
C PRO A 960 0.12 -29.51 -20.74
N LYS A 961 -0.15 -28.22 -20.89
CA LYS A 961 -0.44 -27.30 -19.79
C LYS A 961 -1.67 -26.48 -20.13
N VAL A 962 -2.44 -26.13 -19.11
CA VAL A 962 -3.50 -25.11 -19.22
C VAL A 962 -3.41 -24.19 -18.02
N CYS A 963 -3.83 -22.94 -18.21
CA CYS A 963 -3.88 -21.94 -17.16
C CYS A 963 -5.33 -21.53 -16.89
N LEU A 964 -5.77 -21.65 -15.62
CA LEU A 964 -7.06 -21.15 -15.17
C LEU A 964 -6.93 -19.69 -14.77
N ILE A 965 -7.84 -18.85 -15.25
CA ILE A 965 -7.89 -17.41 -14.97
C ILE A 965 -9.30 -16.97 -14.59
N ASN A 966 -9.43 -15.90 -13.80
CA ASN A 966 -10.73 -15.28 -13.57
C ASN A 966 -10.60 -13.77 -13.34
N LYS A 967 -11.75 -13.11 -13.16
CA LYS A 967 -11.87 -11.68 -12.83
C LYS A 967 -11.01 -11.18 -11.65
N TYR A 968 -10.53 -12.08 -10.78
CA TYR A 968 -9.69 -11.75 -9.64
C TYR A 968 -8.18 -11.93 -9.88
N SER A 969 -7.75 -12.51 -11.01
CA SER A 969 -6.34 -12.51 -11.44
C SER A 969 -5.93 -11.07 -11.79
N ALA A 970 -4.96 -10.50 -11.08
CA ALA A 970 -4.72 -9.05 -11.09
C ALA A 970 -3.24 -8.66 -11.19
N SER A 971 -2.95 -7.55 -11.87
CA SER A 971 -1.64 -6.92 -11.97
C SER A 971 -0.62 -7.82 -12.65
N ASP A 972 0.44 -8.25 -11.98
CA ASP A 972 1.35 -9.26 -12.55
C ASP A 972 0.65 -10.63 -12.73
N GLY A 973 -0.49 -10.86 -12.07
CA GLY A 973 -1.43 -11.94 -12.37
C GLY A 973 -2.29 -11.71 -13.61
N ASP A 974 -2.29 -10.50 -14.21
CA ASP A 974 -2.73 -10.29 -15.59
C ASP A 974 -1.57 -10.58 -16.57
N LEU A 975 -0.35 -10.17 -16.22
CA LEU A 975 0.85 -10.35 -17.06
C LEU A 975 1.26 -11.82 -17.18
N PHE A 976 1.08 -12.63 -16.14
CA PHE A 976 1.35 -14.07 -16.17
C PHE A 976 0.55 -14.80 -17.24
N PRO A 977 -0.80 -14.77 -17.28
CA PRO A 977 -1.56 -15.44 -18.33
C PRO A 977 -1.33 -14.84 -19.71
N TRP A 978 -1.10 -13.52 -19.82
CA TRP A 978 -0.69 -12.92 -21.09
C TRP A 978 0.63 -13.50 -21.60
N GLY A 979 1.64 -13.60 -20.73
CA GLY A 979 2.95 -14.18 -21.02
C GLY A 979 2.86 -15.69 -21.31
N PHE A 980 2.02 -16.42 -20.58
CA PHE A 980 1.76 -17.85 -20.79
C PHE A 980 1.26 -18.12 -22.21
N ARG A 981 0.32 -17.29 -22.70
CA ARG A 981 -0.14 -17.33 -24.09
C ARG A 981 0.95 -16.89 -25.06
N ALA A 982 1.64 -15.80 -24.79
CA ALA A 982 2.65 -15.23 -25.69
C ALA A 982 3.83 -16.18 -25.95
N LEU A 983 4.19 -16.99 -24.94
CA LEU A 983 5.22 -18.04 -24.98
C LEU A 983 4.69 -19.38 -25.52
N GLY A 984 3.40 -19.50 -25.82
CA GLY A 984 2.80 -20.72 -26.37
C GLY A 984 2.76 -21.89 -25.39
N LEU A 985 2.66 -21.63 -24.08
CA LEU A 985 2.73 -22.68 -23.05
C LEU A 985 1.45 -23.53 -22.95
N GLY A 986 0.31 -23.00 -23.39
CA GLY A 986 -0.97 -23.69 -23.34
C GLY A 986 -2.16 -22.75 -23.50
N LYS A 987 -3.37 -23.27 -23.26
CA LYS A 987 -4.62 -22.49 -23.32
C LYS A 987 -4.96 -21.83 -22.00
N LEU A 988 -5.59 -20.66 -22.07
CA LEU A 988 -6.24 -19.99 -20.95
C LEU A 988 -7.72 -20.38 -20.87
N ILE A 989 -8.21 -20.72 -19.68
CA ILE A 989 -9.59 -21.16 -19.45
C ILE A 989 -10.17 -20.39 -18.26
N GLY A 990 -11.40 -19.90 -18.39
CA GLY A 990 -12.11 -19.24 -17.29
C GLY A 990 -12.78 -17.95 -17.71
N THR A 991 -12.56 -16.85 -17.00
CA THR A 991 -13.11 -15.51 -17.32
C THR A 991 -12.02 -14.46 -17.46
N ARG A 992 -12.34 -13.34 -18.11
CA ARG A 992 -11.45 -12.19 -18.29
C ARG A 992 -10.85 -11.74 -16.96
N THR A 993 -9.56 -11.44 -16.94
CA THR A 993 -8.82 -11.01 -15.74
C THR A 993 -9.07 -9.54 -15.36
N TRP A 994 -8.52 -9.07 -14.24
CA TRP A 994 -8.80 -7.74 -13.67
C TRP A 994 -8.41 -6.58 -14.59
N GLY A 995 -7.29 -6.66 -15.31
CA GLY A 995 -6.94 -5.70 -16.34
C GLY A 995 -6.30 -4.41 -15.88
N GLY A 996 -5.56 -4.40 -14.77
CA GLY A 996 -4.79 -3.24 -14.34
C GLY A 996 -3.30 -3.57 -14.28
N ILE A 997 -2.48 -3.05 -15.19
CA ILE A 997 -1.04 -3.39 -15.33
C ILE A 997 -0.10 -2.19 -15.33
N VAL A 998 -0.63 -0.97 -15.28
CA VAL A 998 0.23 0.20 -15.08
C VAL A 998 0.80 0.14 -13.66
N GLY A 999 2.07 -0.22 -13.54
CA GLY A 999 2.78 -0.37 -12.27
C GLY A 999 2.89 0.95 -11.49
N ILE A 1000 3.12 0.84 -10.19
CA ILE A 1000 3.12 1.98 -9.26
C ILE A 1000 4.52 2.52 -8.98
N SER A 1001 4.61 3.81 -8.70
CA SER A 1001 5.73 4.37 -7.96
C SER A 1001 5.63 4.05 -6.45
N GLY A 1002 6.73 4.24 -5.71
CA GLY A 1002 6.66 4.45 -4.26
C GLY A 1002 5.90 5.74 -3.90
N PRO A 1003 5.40 5.88 -2.66
CA PRO A 1003 4.75 7.10 -2.21
C PRO A 1003 5.78 8.21 -1.99
N LEU A 1004 5.37 9.46 -2.24
CA LEU A 1004 6.09 10.62 -1.72
C LEU A 1004 5.89 10.70 -0.20
N PRO A 1005 6.80 11.29 0.57
CA PRO A 1005 6.57 11.53 1.99
C PRO A 1005 5.49 12.61 2.12
N TYR A 1006 4.30 12.28 2.60
CA TYR A 1006 3.23 13.24 2.96
C TYR A 1006 3.29 13.56 4.46
N MET A 1007 2.87 14.77 4.85
CA MET A 1007 3.03 15.25 6.23
C MET A 1007 2.36 14.35 7.27
N ASP A 1008 1.19 13.78 6.97
CA ASP A 1008 0.42 12.93 7.87
C ASP A 1008 0.64 11.42 7.65
N GLY A 1009 1.62 11.05 6.82
CA GLY A 1009 1.92 9.67 6.45
C GLY A 1009 1.00 9.07 5.36
N THR A 1010 0.23 9.89 4.65
CA THR A 1010 -0.56 9.44 3.49
C THR A 1010 0.30 8.66 2.49
N ASP A 1011 -0.21 7.52 2.03
CA ASP A 1011 0.42 6.73 0.97
C ASP A 1011 -0.42 6.86 -0.31
N ILE A 1012 0.12 7.61 -1.27
CA ILE A 1012 -0.42 7.74 -2.63
C ILE A 1012 0.48 6.98 -3.60
N ARG A 1013 -0.12 6.04 -4.33
CA ARG A 1013 0.53 5.29 -5.40
C ARG A 1013 0.12 5.85 -6.75
N VAL A 1014 1.09 6.39 -7.48
CA VAL A 1014 0.90 6.96 -8.81
C VAL A 1014 1.22 5.88 -9.86
N PRO A 1015 0.32 5.61 -10.83
CA PRO A 1015 0.63 4.74 -11.97
C PRO A 1015 1.77 5.33 -12.82
N PHE A 1016 2.90 4.65 -12.89
CA PHE A 1016 4.19 5.22 -13.29
C PHE A 1016 4.82 4.54 -14.52
N PHE A 1017 4.60 3.25 -14.74
CA PHE A 1017 5.17 2.51 -15.88
C PHE A 1017 4.22 1.40 -16.34
N THR A 1018 4.35 0.92 -17.58
CA THR A 1018 3.49 -0.18 -18.10
C THR A 1018 4.18 -0.98 -19.19
N SER A 1019 3.53 -2.05 -19.64
CA SER A 1019 4.02 -2.98 -20.67
C SER A 1019 3.34 -2.77 -22.03
N TYR A 1020 4.04 -3.12 -23.10
CA TYR A 1020 3.53 -3.18 -24.47
C TYR A 1020 3.96 -4.48 -25.14
N ASP A 1021 3.22 -4.90 -26.17
CA ASP A 1021 3.53 -6.12 -26.91
C ASP A 1021 4.73 -5.88 -27.85
N PRO A 1022 5.85 -6.62 -27.72
CA PRO A 1022 7.01 -6.45 -28.58
C PRO A 1022 6.75 -6.82 -30.05
N LYS A 1023 5.70 -7.61 -30.35
CA LYS A 1023 5.36 -8.00 -31.73
C LYS A 1023 4.58 -6.92 -32.48
N THR A 1024 3.73 -6.17 -31.77
CA THR A 1024 2.81 -5.18 -32.38
C THR A 1024 3.12 -3.73 -32.01
N GLY A 1025 3.91 -3.49 -30.97
CA GLY A 1025 4.19 -2.17 -30.41
C GLY A 1025 2.98 -1.51 -29.76
N GLN A 1026 1.91 -2.25 -29.48
CA GLN A 1026 0.68 -1.74 -28.88
C GLN A 1026 0.66 -1.97 -27.36
N TRP A 1027 0.01 -1.05 -26.64
CA TRP A 1027 -0.33 -1.23 -25.23
C TRP A 1027 -1.18 -2.48 -25.04
N ILE A 1028 -1.00 -3.15 -23.90
CA ILE A 1028 -1.71 -4.40 -23.58
C ILE A 1028 -2.50 -4.26 -22.28
N ILE A 1029 -3.59 -5.02 -22.17
CA ILE A 1029 -4.31 -5.35 -20.93
C ILE A 1029 -5.04 -4.21 -20.21
N GLU A 1030 -4.44 -3.03 -20.04
CA GLU A 1030 -4.96 -1.96 -19.17
C GLU A 1030 -6.43 -1.59 -19.48
N ASN A 1031 -7.25 -1.56 -18.44
CA ASN A 1031 -8.70 -1.36 -18.47
C ASN A 1031 -9.49 -2.40 -19.29
N HIS A 1032 -8.92 -3.58 -19.55
CA HIS A 1032 -9.59 -4.69 -20.24
C HIS A 1032 -9.32 -6.04 -19.58
N GLY A 1033 -8.06 -6.42 -19.35
CA GLY A 1033 -7.69 -7.76 -18.87
C GLY A 1033 -7.19 -8.68 -19.99
N VAL A 1034 -7.06 -9.96 -19.66
CA VAL A 1034 -6.71 -11.04 -20.57
C VAL A 1034 -7.93 -11.92 -20.75
N ASP A 1035 -8.44 -11.98 -21.97
CA ASP A 1035 -9.53 -12.88 -22.32
C ASP A 1035 -9.05 -14.34 -22.35
N PRO A 1036 -9.85 -15.31 -21.86
CA PRO A 1036 -9.53 -16.73 -21.96
C PRO A 1036 -9.66 -17.23 -23.41
N ASP A 1037 -8.96 -18.31 -23.74
CA ASP A 1037 -9.17 -19.03 -25.02
C ASP A 1037 -10.46 -19.86 -24.98
N ILE A 1038 -10.85 -20.30 -23.78
CA ILE A 1038 -12.11 -21.00 -23.51
C ILE A 1038 -12.85 -20.27 -22.38
N LEU A 1039 -13.86 -19.48 -22.74
CA LEU A 1039 -14.71 -18.76 -21.79
C LEU A 1039 -15.63 -19.74 -21.05
N ILE A 1040 -15.47 -19.82 -19.73
CA ILE A 1040 -16.35 -20.53 -18.80
C ILE A 1040 -16.53 -19.64 -17.57
N ASP A 1041 -17.72 -19.08 -17.39
CA ASP A 1041 -18.13 -18.44 -16.14
C ASP A 1041 -18.88 -19.48 -15.32
N ASN A 1042 -18.37 -19.81 -14.12
CA ASN A 1042 -19.01 -20.81 -13.26
C ASN A 1042 -20.43 -20.38 -12.93
N ASP A 1043 -21.40 -21.28 -13.07
CA ASP A 1043 -22.76 -21.05 -12.55
C ASP A 1043 -22.68 -20.91 -11.00
N PRO A 1044 -23.09 -19.76 -10.44
CA PRO A 1044 -23.02 -19.52 -9.00
C PRO A 1044 -23.70 -20.58 -8.13
N VAL A 1045 -24.83 -21.15 -8.57
CA VAL A 1045 -25.55 -22.17 -7.79
C VAL A 1045 -24.79 -23.49 -7.84
N LYS A 1046 -24.25 -23.87 -9.00
CA LYS A 1046 -23.41 -25.08 -9.12
C LYS A 1046 -22.12 -24.95 -8.31
N GLU A 1047 -21.45 -23.80 -8.39
CA GLU A 1047 -20.23 -23.51 -7.65
C GLU A 1047 -20.45 -23.59 -6.14
N TRP A 1048 -21.54 -23.00 -5.64
CA TRP A 1048 -21.93 -23.12 -4.23
C TRP A 1048 -22.08 -24.58 -3.78
N ASN A 1049 -22.60 -25.44 -4.68
CA ASN A 1049 -22.78 -26.87 -4.42
C ASN A 1049 -21.50 -27.71 -4.70
N GLY A 1050 -20.36 -27.07 -4.94
CA GLY A 1050 -19.05 -27.72 -5.10
C GLY A 1050 -18.67 -28.10 -6.53
N GLU A 1051 -19.44 -27.70 -7.53
CA GLU A 1051 -19.13 -27.94 -8.94
C GLU A 1051 -18.35 -26.75 -9.54
N ASP A 1052 -17.04 -26.95 -9.69
CA ASP A 1052 -16.14 -26.03 -10.41
C ASP A 1052 -16.08 -26.39 -11.90
N GLU A 1053 -16.85 -25.69 -12.74
CA GLU A 1053 -16.95 -25.93 -14.19
C GLU A 1053 -15.64 -25.58 -14.92
N GLN A 1054 -14.95 -24.51 -14.49
CA GLN A 1054 -13.64 -24.13 -15.03
C GLN A 1054 -12.60 -25.23 -14.82
N LEU A 1055 -12.46 -25.74 -13.58
CA LEU A 1055 -11.51 -26.82 -13.29
C LEU A 1055 -11.87 -28.11 -14.02
N ASN A 1056 -13.16 -28.44 -14.12
CA ASN A 1056 -13.62 -29.58 -14.90
C ASN A 1056 -13.20 -29.46 -16.38
N LYS A 1057 -13.35 -28.26 -16.96
CA LYS A 1057 -12.95 -28.01 -18.35
C LYS A 1057 -11.44 -28.08 -18.54
N ALA A 1058 -10.65 -27.62 -17.57
CA ALA A 1058 -9.20 -27.75 -17.59
C ALA A 1058 -8.75 -29.22 -17.61
N ILE A 1059 -9.35 -30.07 -16.76
CA ILE A 1059 -9.08 -31.51 -16.75
C ILE A 1059 -9.42 -32.13 -18.12
N GLU A 1060 -10.58 -31.80 -18.68
CA GLU A 1060 -11.00 -32.28 -20.00
C GLU A 1060 -9.99 -31.91 -21.09
N GLU A 1061 -9.57 -30.65 -21.15
CA GLU A 1061 -8.68 -30.15 -22.19
C GLU A 1061 -7.28 -30.76 -22.09
N VAL A 1062 -6.71 -30.86 -20.88
CA VAL A 1062 -5.41 -31.52 -20.69
C VAL A 1062 -5.51 -33.01 -21.04
N MET A 1063 -6.58 -33.71 -20.63
CA MET A 1063 -6.78 -35.12 -20.99
C MET A 1063 -6.88 -35.33 -22.50
N LYS A 1064 -7.50 -34.39 -23.23
CA LYS A 1064 -7.56 -34.39 -24.68
C LYS A 1064 -6.19 -34.19 -25.31
N GLU A 1065 -5.41 -33.21 -24.85
CA GLU A 1065 -4.06 -32.97 -25.37
C GLU A 1065 -3.10 -34.13 -25.06
N LEU A 1066 -3.28 -34.80 -23.91
CA LEU A 1066 -2.51 -35.99 -23.53
C LEU A 1066 -2.63 -37.15 -24.52
N GLN A 1067 -3.71 -37.24 -25.29
CA GLN A 1067 -3.87 -38.28 -26.32
C GLN A 1067 -2.80 -38.18 -27.43
N ASN A 1068 -2.26 -36.98 -27.64
CA ASN A 1068 -1.24 -36.70 -28.64
C ASN A 1068 0.16 -36.50 -28.02
N ARG A 1069 0.30 -36.69 -26.69
CA ARG A 1069 1.58 -36.50 -26.00
C ARG A 1069 2.59 -37.55 -26.44
N LYS A 1070 3.80 -37.10 -26.76
CA LYS A 1070 4.96 -37.97 -26.95
C LYS A 1070 5.73 -38.06 -25.63
N PRO A 1071 5.90 -39.25 -25.03
CA PRO A 1071 6.73 -39.40 -23.85
C PRO A 1071 8.20 -39.10 -24.19
N LEU A 1072 9.00 -38.82 -23.17
CA LEU A 1072 10.45 -38.73 -23.33
C LEU A 1072 11.00 -40.04 -23.92
N PRO A 1073 12.02 -39.98 -24.78
CA PRO A 1073 12.63 -41.17 -25.34
C PRO A 1073 13.19 -42.06 -24.21
N PRO A 1074 13.05 -43.39 -24.33
CA PRO A 1074 13.63 -44.30 -23.35
C PRO A 1074 15.17 -44.27 -23.44
N VAL A 1075 15.82 -44.87 -22.43
CA VAL A 1075 17.26 -45.12 -22.47
C VAL A 1075 17.62 -45.93 -23.72
N PRO A 1076 18.59 -45.48 -24.55
CA PRO A 1076 19.02 -46.24 -25.72
C PRO A 1076 19.55 -47.63 -25.36
N ALA A 1077 19.61 -48.52 -26.34
CA ALA A 1077 20.25 -49.83 -26.16
C ALA A 1077 21.70 -49.68 -25.63
N PRO A 1078 22.18 -50.61 -24.78
CA PRO A 1078 23.54 -50.57 -24.26
C PRO A 1078 24.56 -50.48 -25.40
N ARG A 1079 25.57 -49.61 -25.24
CA ARG A 1079 26.70 -49.56 -26.17
C ARG A 1079 27.55 -50.81 -25.97
N ASP A 1080 27.74 -51.57 -27.03
CA ASP A 1080 28.68 -52.68 -27.11
C ASP A 1080 29.80 -52.28 -28.07
N PHE A 1081 30.98 -51.99 -27.53
CA PHE A 1081 32.17 -51.63 -28.31
C PHE A 1081 33.04 -52.86 -28.66
N SER A 1082 32.57 -54.08 -28.36
CA SER A 1082 33.27 -55.33 -28.71
C SER A 1082 32.96 -55.85 -30.11
N LYS A 1083 32.04 -55.17 -30.81
CA LYS A 1083 31.67 -55.42 -32.21
C LYS A 1083 32.26 -54.39 -33.15
#